data_AF-A0A661BDP6-F1
#
_entry.id   AF-A0A661BDP6-F1
#
_cell.length_a   1.000
_cell.length_b   1.000
_cell.length_c   1.000
_cell.angle_alpha   90.00
_cell.angle_beta   90.00
_cell.angle_gamma   90.00
#
_symmetry.space_group_name_H-M   'P 1'
#
loop_
_entity.id
_entity.type
_entity.pdbx_description
1 polymer ?
#
loop_
_entity_poly.entity_id
_entity_poly.type
_entity_poly.pdbx_seq_one_letter_code
_entity_poly.pdbx_strand_id
1 'polypeptide(L)'
;MRKIALVSLIIFVGLSSGSLWEDQFGARPIGLGRAFVAVADDGYAPIWNPAGIELYKDRTLTATFSRLYWGVDNDILGQGYLSYTHHLGKAGSFALSTTQFISQRWLESHFILTYSKKISSMFYLGFNFRLIRNEVLLSGGDIGTQPGDEAHGIVNPSDDPFLRGKSNKMGFTFDVGALVKPNDKLSLGIFAMNLSRPDMTFGNLGGDYKEPLIIRVGAAYNLYNRLRPAIDIRYLDDPLNGKKSFKPNAGVEYIVSRSLALRTGANTEELAFGFSYRNRKYIDIQFDYAFVYPLSRINKLGATSHKLSATMRFAPPPKPMFDLALKTSKMSVYPKNAILNEKITIKATIENLGEATVNNFKVVLYYEDPDEGWVLAAPVRTIRRKLKPGDSMELEWEWTPTKTGYYQFFARVDDDGIAIPKPHGHINEVDEDNNTGFVEFRVFSLPKGEAQPVETELQVSEVTLVREEEPIVPVVFFDPMDDRVDERFNRMLSVIAERLKNNPDIEVTLYGYFNPESDGDVYEYGEKLARSRARAVRSVLLRFEPTIMDQVKLANTQYYDPSRSRCGKIEEHLPKDKPLAEAENRRTEMVASVRGFENWKPVIFFDKNSSEVDLEALQTLRAEADNIKRIMERNPEAIFLVTGYAGKGEQNPVRLAFDRAFKIRSELENILGADFVNRFSRRIFIYANTDKLADRGKATIQVTGEGLLYRPMEGKWAAKDYEFQKDKMNFVVIKSNVEAGVDSFRVSVIDDRGNIFRVLAEGTGRIPEGIPWDWHDAHGNLITPDRTYYVQLEIKDRLGQRMVKRSKPIKVNVQKLTRQVETLILVQFVFDEKTSESVFQESRLEYIARRFIRKALEPHKKLIAEIAGHTDIIGMEFRNRQLAEIRAKKEYENLRLYLIYLLGLKNNAELNRWLAAHNTVLKYAGYASKRPYVVTVWRENKLVKKLVGNNKFPEGRVVNRRVTIEFYEEKIGTKPKTTGETSLK
;
A
#
# COMPACT_ATOMS: atom_id res chain seq x y z
N MET A 1 -40.44 -39.15 -67.77
CA MET A 1 -41.82 -38.69 -68.08
C MET A 1 -42.85 -39.31 -67.13
N ARG A 2 -42.82 -38.95 -65.83
CA ARG A 2 -43.84 -39.30 -64.83
C ARG A 2 -43.87 -38.20 -63.75
N LYS A 3 -44.27 -36.99 -64.12
CA LYS A 3 -44.54 -35.87 -63.19
C LYS A 3 -45.73 -34.99 -63.61
N ILE A 4 -46.62 -35.51 -64.46
CA ILE A 4 -47.80 -34.75 -64.96
C ILE A 4 -49.14 -35.38 -64.52
N ALA A 5 -49.13 -36.54 -63.84
CA ALA A 5 -50.36 -37.28 -63.52
C ALA A 5 -50.93 -37.09 -62.10
N LEU A 6 -50.49 -36.09 -61.32
CA LEU A 6 -50.98 -35.88 -59.95
C LEU A 6 -51.51 -34.46 -59.68
N VAL A 7 -52.02 -33.78 -60.72
CA VAL A 7 -52.75 -32.51 -60.61
C VAL A 7 -54.23 -32.68 -61.05
N SER A 8 -54.63 -33.90 -61.43
CA SER A 8 -55.97 -34.23 -61.91
C SER A 8 -56.74 -35.10 -60.90
N LEU A 9 -57.08 -34.54 -59.74
CA LEU A 9 -58.07 -35.03 -58.75
C LEU A 9 -58.02 -34.00 -57.60
N ILE A 10 -59.04 -33.24 -57.21
CA ILE A 10 -60.47 -33.49 -57.02
C ILE A 10 -61.16 -32.13 -57.21
N ILE A 11 -61.98 -31.98 -58.25
CA ILE A 11 -63.01 -30.94 -58.33
C ILE A 11 -64.33 -31.69 -58.26
N PHE A 12 -64.92 -31.73 -57.07
CA PHE A 12 -66.35 -31.94 -56.92
C PHE A 12 -66.77 -31.22 -55.64
N VAL A 13 -67.33 -30.03 -55.80
CA VAL A 13 -68.06 -29.34 -54.73
C VAL A 13 -69.38 -28.88 -55.34
N GLY A 14 -70.47 -29.42 -54.80
CA GLY A 14 -71.82 -29.04 -55.18
C GLY A 14 -72.08 -27.55 -54.96
N LEU A 15 -72.72 -26.92 -55.94
CA LEU A 15 -73.11 -25.52 -55.93
C LEU A 15 -74.33 -25.34 -55.02
N SER A 16 -74.12 -24.79 -53.83
CA SER A 16 -75.18 -24.14 -53.04
C SER A 16 -74.85 -22.66 -52.93
N SER A 17 -75.53 -21.84 -53.72
CA SER A 17 -75.44 -20.38 -53.65
C SER A 17 -76.18 -19.84 -52.42
N GLY A 18 -75.42 -19.29 -51.48
CA GLY A 18 -75.89 -18.55 -50.31
C GLY A 18 -75.07 -17.27 -50.14
N SER A 19 -75.71 -16.23 -49.65
CA SER A 19 -75.30 -14.82 -49.60
C SER A 19 -73.90 -14.52 -49.05
N LEU A 20 -73.37 -13.40 -49.54
CA LEU A 20 -72.05 -12.81 -49.31
C LEU A 20 -71.98 -12.11 -47.95
N TRP A 21 -71.24 -12.73 -47.02
CA TRP A 21 -70.73 -12.07 -45.82
C TRP A 21 -69.20 -12.12 -45.89
N GLU A 22 -68.56 -10.97 -46.11
CA GLU A 22 -67.11 -10.82 -46.27
C GLU A 22 -66.44 -10.34 -44.98
N ASP A 23 -66.28 -11.22 -43.97
CA ASP A 23 -65.61 -10.87 -42.70
C ASP A 23 -64.07 -10.93 -42.79
N GLN A 24 -63.50 -11.16 -43.98
CA GLN A 24 -62.06 -11.38 -44.13
C GLN A 24 -61.46 -10.73 -45.39
N PHE A 25 -60.30 -10.10 -45.19
CA PHE A 25 -59.67 -9.13 -46.10
C PHE A 25 -58.29 -9.62 -46.58
N GLY A 26 -57.72 -8.92 -47.57
CA GLY A 26 -56.35 -9.09 -48.05
C GLY A 26 -56.25 -9.79 -49.40
N ALA A 27 -55.41 -9.25 -50.29
CA ALA A 27 -55.23 -9.81 -51.62
C ALA A 27 -54.57 -11.20 -51.60
N ARG A 28 -53.58 -11.44 -50.72
CA ARG A 28 -52.90 -12.75 -50.63
C ARG A 28 -53.83 -13.89 -50.16
N PRO A 29 -54.59 -13.76 -49.05
CA PRO A 29 -55.56 -14.78 -48.64
C PRO A 29 -56.65 -15.04 -49.69
N ILE A 30 -57.12 -13.98 -50.35
CA ILE A 30 -58.17 -14.07 -51.37
C ILE A 30 -57.65 -14.74 -52.64
N GLY A 31 -56.42 -14.44 -53.08
CA GLY A 31 -55.77 -15.13 -54.19
C GLY A 31 -55.58 -16.64 -53.98
N LEU A 32 -55.72 -17.12 -52.74
CA LEU A 32 -55.74 -18.55 -52.38
C LEU A 32 -57.16 -19.11 -52.24
N GLY A 33 -58.16 -18.45 -52.83
CA GLY A 33 -59.55 -18.89 -52.76
C GLY A 33 -60.11 -18.90 -51.33
N ARG A 34 -59.52 -18.12 -50.41
CA ARG A 34 -59.82 -18.10 -48.96
C ARG A 34 -59.35 -19.32 -48.17
N ALA A 35 -58.39 -20.09 -48.69
CA ALA A 35 -57.70 -21.16 -47.98
C ALA A 35 -56.44 -20.63 -47.27
N PHE A 36 -56.60 -20.02 -46.11
CA PHE A 36 -55.53 -19.26 -45.43
C PHE A 36 -55.39 -19.53 -43.94
N VAL A 37 -56.30 -20.28 -43.30
CA VAL A 37 -56.29 -20.50 -41.83
C VAL A 37 -55.03 -21.22 -41.36
N ALA A 38 -54.54 -22.18 -42.15
CA ALA A 38 -53.28 -22.88 -41.88
C ALA A 38 -52.05 -22.20 -42.50
N VAL A 39 -52.26 -21.18 -43.34
CA VAL A 39 -51.17 -20.45 -44.00
C VAL A 39 -50.76 -19.24 -43.16
N ALA A 40 -51.71 -18.39 -42.78
CA ALA A 40 -51.66 -17.22 -41.89
C ALA A 40 -50.27 -16.76 -41.40
N ASP A 41 -49.33 -16.51 -42.30
CA ASP A 41 -47.92 -16.22 -41.98
C ASP A 41 -47.51 -14.80 -42.43
N ASP A 42 -48.47 -13.89 -42.45
CA ASP A 42 -48.25 -12.47 -42.75
C ASP A 42 -49.19 -11.55 -41.94
N GLY A 43 -49.16 -10.26 -42.26
CA GLY A 43 -49.94 -9.25 -41.55
C GLY A 43 -51.46 -9.36 -41.68
N TYR A 44 -52.01 -10.37 -42.37
CA TYR A 44 -53.44 -10.72 -42.32
C TYR A 44 -53.76 -11.80 -41.27
N ALA A 45 -52.74 -12.38 -40.63
CA ALA A 45 -52.91 -13.37 -39.57
C ALA A 45 -53.91 -12.92 -38.47
N PRO A 46 -53.93 -11.64 -38.00
CA PRO A 46 -54.87 -11.21 -36.96
C PRO A 46 -56.35 -11.55 -37.24
N ILE A 47 -56.78 -11.51 -38.50
CA ILE A 47 -58.19 -11.73 -38.91
C ILE A 47 -58.45 -13.10 -39.55
N TRP A 48 -57.40 -13.85 -39.87
CA TRP A 48 -57.51 -15.19 -40.49
C TRP A 48 -57.19 -16.33 -39.54
N ASN A 49 -56.15 -16.17 -38.73
CA ASN A 49 -55.80 -17.04 -37.61
C ASN A 49 -54.78 -16.31 -36.73
N PRO A 50 -55.17 -15.78 -35.55
CA PRO A 50 -54.27 -14.98 -34.72
C PRO A 50 -53.04 -15.75 -34.24
N ALA A 51 -53.08 -17.08 -34.17
CA ALA A 51 -51.91 -17.92 -33.86
C ALA A 51 -50.78 -17.77 -34.91
N GLY A 52 -51.12 -17.32 -36.10
CA GLY A 52 -50.23 -17.17 -37.25
C GLY A 52 -49.21 -16.04 -37.10
N ILE A 53 -49.45 -15.08 -36.22
CA ILE A 53 -48.51 -13.98 -35.92
C ILE A 53 -47.13 -14.52 -35.56
N GLU A 54 -47.09 -15.63 -34.82
CA GLU A 54 -45.85 -16.25 -34.34
C GLU A 54 -45.08 -17.03 -35.43
N LEU A 55 -45.61 -17.10 -36.67
CA LEU A 55 -44.94 -17.73 -37.81
C LEU A 55 -43.96 -16.79 -38.52
N TYR A 56 -44.05 -15.47 -38.30
CA TYR A 56 -43.12 -14.48 -38.82
C TYR A 56 -42.49 -13.67 -37.67
N LYS A 57 -41.31 -13.09 -37.91
CA LYS A 57 -40.53 -12.35 -36.90
C LYS A 57 -40.51 -10.84 -37.15
N ASP A 58 -40.94 -10.42 -38.33
CA ASP A 58 -40.91 -9.02 -38.74
C ASP A 58 -42.09 -8.29 -38.12
N ARG A 59 -41.87 -7.08 -37.61
CA ARG A 59 -42.99 -6.18 -37.33
C ARG A 59 -43.62 -5.80 -38.67
N THR A 60 -44.94 -5.86 -38.77
CA THR A 60 -45.64 -5.61 -40.04
C THR A 60 -46.63 -4.48 -39.91
N LEU A 61 -46.59 -3.51 -40.83
CA LEU A 61 -47.69 -2.59 -41.09
C LEU A 61 -48.34 -3.01 -42.41
N THR A 62 -49.58 -3.48 -42.35
CA THR A 62 -50.33 -4.00 -43.51
C THR A 62 -51.57 -3.17 -43.75
N ALA A 63 -51.77 -2.75 -44.99
CA ALA A 63 -52.96 -2.03 -45.42
C ALA A 63 -53.59 -2.70 -46.65
N THR A 64 -54.91 -2.74 -46.70
CA THR A 64 -55.70 -3.12 -47.89
C THR A 64 -56.75 -2.06 -48.13
N PHE A 65 -56.94 -1.71 -49.38
CA PHE A 65 -58.13 -1.02 -49.83
C PHE A 65 -58.60 -1.63 -51.14
N SER A 66 -59.89 -1.85 -51.26
CA SER A 66 -60.44 -2.46 -52.46
C SER A 66 -61.91 -2.10 -52.63
N ARG A 67 -62.28 -1.80 -53.87
CA ARG A 67 -63.67 -1.72 -54.32
C ARG A 67 -64.12 -3.12 -54.75
N LEU A 68 -65.24 -3.57 -54.20
CA LEU A 68 -65.90 -4.82 -54.55
C LEU A 68 -66.84 -4.61 -55.75
N TYR A 69 -67.01 -5.65 -56.56
CA TYR A 69 -68.03 -5.72 -57.63
C TYR A 69 -67.98 -4.54 -58.61
N TRP A 70 -66.81 -4.29 -59.20
CA TRP A 70 -66.62 -3.41 -60.36
C TRP A 70 -67.61 -3.79 -61.45
N GLY A 71 -68.52 -2.87 -61.82
CA GLY A 71 -69.69 -3.12 -62.67
C GLY A 71 -71.02 -2.94 -61.95
N VAL A 72 -71.02 -2.82 -60.62
CA VAL A 72 -72.14 -2.26 -59.85
C VAL A 72 -71.88 -0.76 -59.66
N ASP A 73 -72.56 0.06 -60.46
CA ASP A 73 -72.28 1.51 -60.56
C ASP A 73 -73.08 2.36 -59.55
N ASN A 74 -74.13 1.78 -58.97
CA ASN A 74 -75.09 2.48 -58.13
C ASN A 74 -74.67 2.62 -56.65
N ASP A 75 -73.55 2.02 -56.25
CA ASP A 75 -73.02 2.10 -54.88
C ASP A 75 -71.48 2.06 -54.89
N ILE A 76 -70.84 2.52 -53.81
CA ILE A 76 -69.41 2.42 -53.58
C ILE A 76 -69.16 1.35 -52.51
N LEU A 77 -69.14 0.09 -52.92
CA LEU A 77 -68.83 -1.03 -52.02
C LEU A 77 -67.33 -1.14 -51.78
N GLY A 78 -66.85 -0.46 -50.74
CA GLY A 78 -65.46 -0.40 -50.32
C GLY A 78 -65.15 -1.33 -49.16
N GLN A 79 -63.95 -1.90 -49.15
CA GLN A 79 -63.38 -2.61 -48.02
C GLN A 79 -61.98 -2.06 -47.69
N GLY A 80 -61.73 -1.85 -46.40
CA GLY A 80 -60.48 -1.36 -45.84
C GLY A 80 -59.94 -2.28 -44.75
N TYR A 81 -58.62 -2.42 -44.69
CA TYR A 81 -57.93 -3.08 -43.58
C TYR A 81 -56.66 -2.32 -43.26
N LEU A 82 -56.38 -2.14 -41.97
CA LEU A 82 -55.10 -1.65 -41.48
C LEU A 82 -54.70 -2.49 -40.26
N SER A 83 -53.46 -2.97 -40.23
CA SER A 83 -52.94 -3.71 -39.09
C SER A 83 -51.48 -3.42 -38.82
N TYR A 84 -51.15 -3.27 -37.54
CA TYR A 84 -49.79 -3.26 -37.05
C TYR A 84 -49.55 -4.45 -36.14
N THR A 85 -48.53 -5.25 -36.44
CA THR A 85 -48.08 -6.39 -35.62
C THR A 85 -46.75 -6.09 -34.96
N HIS A 86 -46.63 -6.43 -33.68
CA HIS A 86 -45.42 -6.27 -32.90
C HIS A 86 -45.08 -7.54 -32.09
N HIS A 87 -43.79 -7.86 -31.99
CA HIS A 87 -43.29 -9.04 -31.28
C HIS A 87 -42.59 -8.63 -29.99
N LEU A 88 -43.01 -9.20 -28.85
CA LEU A 88 -42.44 -8.96 -27.52
C LEU A 88 -41.42 -10.05 -27.11
N GLY A 89 -40.84 -10.73 -28.09
CA GLY A 89 -39.90 -11.83 -27.86
C GLY A 89 -40.57 -13.01 -27.15
N LYS A 90 -40.03 -13.44 -26.00
CA LYS A 90 -40.57 -14.60 -25.24
C LYS A 90 -41.96 -14.35 -24.66
N ALA A 91 -42.39 -13.10 -24.53
CA ALA A 91 -43.71 -12.75 -24.00
C ALA A 91 -44.85 -12.97 -24.99
N GLY A 92 -44.56 -13.30 -26.26
CA GLY A 92 -45.53 -13.46 -27.33
C GLY A 92 -45.57 -12.22 -28.24
N SER A 93 -46.66 -12.05 -28.96
CA SER A 93 -46.84 -10.99 -29.94
C SER A 93 -48.23 -10.38 -29.82
N PHE A 94 -48.38 -9.13 -30.24
CA PHE A 94 -49.68 -8.47 -30.31
C PHE A 94 -49.90 -7.81 -31.66
N ALA A 95 -51.16 -7.61 -32.02
CA ALA A 95 -51.52 -6.78 -33.16
C ALA A 95 -52.69 -5.85 -32.84
N LEU A 96 -52.67 -4.67 -33.46
CA LEU A 96 -53.77 -3.73 -33.50
C LEU A 96 -54.28 -3.71 -34.93
N SER A 97 -55.53 -4.10 -35.15
CA SER A 97 -56.11 -4.15 -36.48
C SER A 97 -57.45 -3.43 -36.54
N THR A 98 -57.76 -2.84 -37.69
CA THR A 98 -59.10 -2.36 -38.01
C THR A 98 -59.52 -2.85 -39.39
N THR A 99 -60.78 -3.26 -39.51
CA THR A 99 -61.43 -3.56 -40.78
C THR A 99 -62.58 -2.60 -40.97
N GLN A 100 -62.83 -2.20 -42.21
CA GLN A 100 -63.95 -1.35 -42.57
C GLN A 100 -64.63 -1.90 -43.81
N PHE A 101 -65.96 -1.94 -43.79
CA PHE A 101 -66.78 -2.07 -44.98
C PHE A 101 -67.60 -0.79 -45.12
N ILE A 102 -67.57 -0.21 -46.31
CA ILE A 102 -68.14 1.10 -46.61
C ILE A 102 -69.06 0.92 -47.82
N SER A 103 -70.25 1.51 -47.73
CA SER A 103 -71.16 1.76 -48.85
C SER A 103 -71.67 3.19 -48.73
N GLN A 104 -72.48 3.64 -49.69
CA GLN A 104 -73.12 4.96 -49.61
C GLN A 104 -74.05 5.11 -48.40
N ARG A 105 -74.66 4.02 -47.91
CA ARG A 105 -75.67 4.05 -46.83
C ARG A 105 -75.27 3.28 -45.56
N TRP A 106 -74.19 2.51 -45.59
CA TRP A 106 -73.78 1.60 -44.50
C TRP A 106 -72.27 1.68 -44.24
N LEU A 107 -71.90 1.76 -42.97
CA LEU A 107 -70.54 1.64 -42.48
C LEU A 107 -70.49 0.54 -41.41
N GLU A 108 -69.56 -0.41 -41.61
CA GLU A 108 -69.21 -1.42 -40.63
C GLU A 108 -67.73 -1.29 -40.30
N SER A 109 -67.40 -1.25 -39.01
CA SER A 109 -66.04 -1.05 -38.53
C SER A 109 -65.73 -2.03 -37.41
N HIS A 110 -64.64 -2.79 -37.56
CA HIS A 110 -64.11 -3.62 -36.49
C HIS A 110 -62.80 -3.02 -35.97
N PHE A 111 -62.63 -3.03 -34.66
CA PHE A 111 -61.35 -2.82 -33.99
C PHE A 111 -60.96 -4.11 -33.27
N ILE A 112 -59.77 -4.60 -33.56
CA ILE A 112 -59.32 -5.92 -33.14
C ILE A 112 -57.98 -5.78 -32.40
N LEU A 113 -57.97 -6.22 -31.15
CA LEU A 113 -56.76 -6.42 -30.36
C LEU A 113 -56.43 -7.90 -30.38
N THR A 114 -55.26 -8.24 -30.91
CA THR A 114 -54.80 -9.62 -31.01
C THR A 114 -53.64 -9.86 -30.08
N TYR A 115 -53.63 -11.00 -29.40
CA TYR A 115 -52.46 -11.55 -28.72
C TYR A 115 -52.17 -12.95 -29.26
N SER A 116 -50.90 -13.28 -29.46
CA SER A 116 -50.46 -14.60 -29.90
C SER A 116 -49.22 -15.05 -29.14
N LYS A 117 -49.08 -16.37 -28.99
CA LYS A 117 -47.93 -16.96 -28.31
C LYS A 117 -47.58 -18.33 -28.90
N LYS A 118 -46.30 -18.52 -29.20
CA LYS A 118 -45.72 -19.84 -29.42
C LYS A 118 -45.63 -20.59 -28.08
N ILE A 119 -46.40 -21.68 -27.95
CA ILE A 119 -46.47 -22.49 -26.73
C ILE A 119 -45.38 -23.56 -26.73
N SER A 120 -45.12 -24.18 -27.88
CA SER A 120 -44.05 -25.17 -28.06
C SER A 120 -43.38 -25.01 -29.42
N SER A 121 -42.39 -25.83 -29.74
CA SER A 121 -41.77 -25.84 -31.08
C SER A 121 -42.79 -26.08 -32.21
N MET A 122 -43.91 -26.74 -31.92
CA MET A 122 -44.95 -27.14 -32.88
C MET A 122 -46.30 -26.44 -32.68
N PHE A 123 -46.60 -25.93 -31.48
CA PHE A 123 -47.93 -25.43 -31.12
C PHE A 123 -47.97 -23.92 -30.90
N TYR A 124 -48.95 -23.27 -31.52
CA TYR A 124 -49.15 -21.83 -31.49
C TYR A 124 -50.60 -21.49 -31.17
N LEU A 125 -50.81 -20.47 -30.35
CA LEU A 125 -52.13 -20.03 -29.92
C LEU A 125 -52.31 -18.53 -30.17
N GLY A 126 -53.53 -18.11 -30.48
CA GLY A 126 -53.88 -16.71 -30.64
C GLY A 126 -55.31 -16.41 -30.19
N PHE A 127 -55.51 -15.18 -29.75
CA PHE A 127 -56.76 -14.67 -29.20
C PHE A 127 -57.02 -13.26 -29.73
N ASN A 128 -58.27 -12.97 -30.08
CA ASN A 128 -58.72 -11.63 -30.43
C ASN A 128 -59.78 -11.14 -29.44
N PHE A 129 -59.69 -9.86 -29.09
CA PHE A 129 -60.82 -9.07 -28.66
C PHE A 129 -61.26 -8.18 -29.81
N ARG A 130 -62.53 -8.24 -30.19
CA ARG A 130 -63.10 -7.53 -31.32
C ARG A 130 -64.24 -6.63 -30.87
N LEU A 131 -64.17 -5.36 -31.22
CA LEU A 131 -65.24 -4.38 -31.09
C LEU A 131 -65.82 -4.11 -32.46
N ILE A 132 -67.12 -4.37 -32.62
CA ILE A 132 -67.89 -4.21 -33.85
C ILE A 132 -68.72 -2.94 -33.73
N ARG A 133 -68.74 -2.12 -34.78
CA ARG A 133 -69.62 -0.96 -34.91
C ARG A 133 -70.30 -1.01 -36.29
N ASN A 134 -71.62 -1.06 -36.27
CA ASN A 134 -72.46 -0.96 -37.46
C ASN A 134 -73.20 0.38 -37.44
N GLU A 135 -73.28 1.05 -38.57
CA GLU A 135 -73.86 2.38 -38.69
C GLU A 135 -74.54 2.58 -40.04
N VAL A 136 -75.79 3.04 -40.01
CA VAL A 136 -76.47 3.59 -41.17
C VAL A 136 -76.08 5.05 -41.31
N LEU A 137 -75.54 5.42 -42.47
CA LEU A 137 -75.10 6.79 -42.75
C LEU A 137 -76.32 7.66 -43.04
N LEU A 138 -76.60 8.62 -42.15
CA LEU A 138 -77.79 9.49 -42.21
C LEU A 138 -77.60 10.78 -43.03
N SER A 139 -76.36 11.14 -43.35
CA SER A 139 -76.04 12.35 -44.13
C SER A 139 -74.72 12.13 -44.86
N GLY A 140 -74.80 11.88 -46.17
CA GLY A 140 -73.63 11.66 -47.02
C GLY A 140 -73.96 11.85 -48.49
N GLY A 141 -73.78 13.09 -49.01
CA GLY A 141 -73.91 13.45 -50.42
C GLY A 141 -75.32 13.32 -51.01
N ASP A 142 -75.57 13.89 -52.20
CA ASP A 142 -76.77 13.61 -53.00
C ASP A 142 -76.82 12.11 -53.32
N ILE A 143 -77.45 11.33 -52.45
CA ILE A 143 -77.78 9.93 -52.73
C ILE A 143 -78.99 9.98 -53.65
N GLY A 144 -78.76 10.19 -54.95
CA GLY A 144 -79.82 10.21 -55.95
C GLY A 144 -80.75 9.00 -55.82
N THR A 145 -82.03 9.16 -56.18
CA THR A 145 -83.00 8.08 -56.17
C THR A 145 -82.48 6.90 -57.00
N GLN A 146 -82.37 5.73 -56.38
CA GLN A 146 -81.92 4.53 -57.08
C GLN A 146 -83.09 3.89 -57.85
N PRO A 147 -82.82 3.21 -58.97
CA PRO A 147 -83.86 2.45 -59.67
C PRO A 147 -84.53 1.44 -58.74
N GLY A 148 -85.83 1.60 -58.52
CA GLY A 148 -86.62 0.76 -57.62
C GLY A 148 -86.86 1.35 -56.22
N ASP A 149 -86.25 2.49 -55.86
CA ASP A 149 -86.46 3.12 -54.54
C ASP A 149 -87.95 3.48 -54.34
N GLU A 150 -88.60 4.13 -55.32
CA GLU A 150 -90.03 4.42 -55.27
C GLU A 150 -90.90 3.15 -55.27
N ALA A 151 -90.52 2.14 -56.08
CA ALA A 151 -91.27 0.88 -56.20
C ALA A 151 -91.23 0.03 -54.91
N HIS A 152 -90.21 0.23 -54.08
CA HIS A 152 -90.00 -0.49 -52.82
C HIS A 152 -90.16 0.39 -51.57
N GLY A 153 -90.61 1.64 -51.72
CA GLY A 153 -90.84 2.56 -50.62
C GLY A 153 -89.57 2.94 -49.86
N ILE A 154 -88.40 2.89 -50.51
CA ILE A 154 -87.11 3.20 -49.90
C ILE A 154 -86.95 4.73 -49.84
N VAL A 155 -86.90 5.28 -48.62
CA VAL A 155 -86.71 6.71 -48.36
C VAL A 155 -85.27 7.03 -47.99
N ASN A 156 -84.93 8.32 -47.92
CA ASN A 156 -83.65 8.73 -47.33
C ASN A 156 -83.56 8.21 -45.89
N PRO A 157 -82.45 7.56 -45.48
CA PRO A 157 -82.27 7.07 -44.11
C PRO A 157 -82.54 8.11 -43.01
N SER A 158 -82.35 9.41 -43.28
CA SER A 158 -82.70 10.51 -42.35
C SER A 158 -84.21 10.62 -42.09
N ASP A 159 -85.02 10.26 -43.09
CA ASP A 159 -86.46 10.41 -43.08
C ASP A 159 -87.17 9.14 -42.57
N ASP A 160 -86.46 8.01 -42.52
CA ASP A 160 -86.94 6.72 -42.05
C ASP A 160 -87.29 6.76 -40.55
N PRO A 161 -88.57 6.57 -40.17
CA PRO A 161 -89.00 6.59 -38.77
C PRO A 161 -88.28 5.58 -37.86
N PHE A 162 -87.79 4.45 -38.40
CA PHE A 162 -87.05 3.42 -37.66
C PHE A 162 -85.66 3.89 -37.24
N LEU A 163 -85.04 4.79 -38.02
CA LEU A 163 -83.65 5.24 -37.83
C LEU A 163 -83.52 6.56 -37.05
N ARG A 164 -84.63 7.28 -36.82
CA ARG A 164 -84.66 8.60 -36.15
C ARG A 164 -84.11 8.62 -34.71
N GLY A 165 -84.05 7.49 -34.02
CA GLY A 165 -83.59 7.41 -32.62
C GLY A 165 -82.15 6.91 -32.43
N LYS A 166 -81.68 5.96 -33.25
CA LYS A 166 -80.35 5.34 -33.13
C LYS A 166 -79.96 4.64 -34.43
N SER A 167 -79.07 5.26 -35.19
CA SER A 167 -78.56 4.74 -36.48
C SER A 167 -77.26 3.94 -36.36
N ASN A 168 -76.73 3.74 -35.15
CA ASN A 168 -75.52 2.94 -34.92
C ASN A 168 -75.65 1.95 -33.76
N LYS A 169 -74.84 0.89 -33.79
CA LYS A 169 -74.81 -0.17 -32.78
C LYS A 169 -73.37 -0.65 -32.60
N MET A 170 -72.98 -0.86 -31.35
CA MET A 170 -71.70 -1.46 -31.00
C MET A 170 -71.90 -2.78 -30.27
N GLY A 171 -71.06 -3.76 -30.57
CA GLY A 171 -71.03 -5.07 -29.92
C GLY A 171 -69.59 -5.53 -29.73
N PHE A 172 -69.34 -6.40 -28.76
CA PHE A 172 -68.01 -6.97 -28.54
C PHE A 172 -68.03 -8.48 -28.67
N THR A 173 -66.94 -9.03 -29.17
CA THR A 173 -66.75 -10.47 -29.30
C THR A 173 -65.30 -10.88 -29.19
N PHE A 174 -65.08 -12.19 -29.21
CA PHE A 174 -63.77 -12.78 -29.08
C PHE A 174 -63.58 -13.87 -30.13
N ASP A 175 -62.33 -13.99 -30.58
CA ASP A 175 -61.93 -15.04 -31.52
C ASP A 175 -60.78 -15.84 -30.93
N VAL A 176 -60.70 -17.13 -31.28
CA VAL A 176 -59.62 -18.03 -30.85
C VAL A 176 -59.06 -18.75 -32.06
N GLY A 177 -57.74 -18.74 -32.19
CA GLY A 177 -57.01 -19.44 -33.24
C GLY A 177 -55.92 -20.33 -32.67
N ALA A 178 -55.68 -21.47 -33.33
CA ALA A 178 -54.56 -22.34 -33.04
C ALA A 178 -53.91 -22.84 -34.34
N LEU A 179 -52.60 -23.08 -34.27
CA LEU A 179 -51.81 -23.70 -35.34
C LEU A 179 -50.93 -24.81 -34.78
N VAL A 180 -50.85 -25.90 -35.52
CA VAL A 180 -49.94 -27.02 -35.26
C VAL A 180 -49.04 -27.23 -36.47
N LYS A 181 -47.72 -27.24 -36.24
CA LYS A 181 -46.71 -27.55 -37.25
C LYS A 181 -45.88 -28.74 -36.82
N PRO A 182 -46.31 -29.99 -37.13
CA PRO A 182 -45.58 -31.20 -36.76
C PRO A 182 -44.19 -31.28 -37.42
N ASN A 183 -43.98 -30.56 -38.52
CA ASN A 183 -42.70 -30.38 -39.20
C ASN A 183 -42.75 -29.09 -40.04
N ASP A 184 -41.65 -28.75 -40.70
CA ASP A 184 -41.54 -27.53 -41.52
C ASP A 184 -42.39 -27.55 -42.81
N LYS A 185 -42.95 -28.71 -43.18
CA LYS A 185 -43.74 -28.88 -44.41
C LYS A 185 -45.24 -28.77 -44.16
N LEU A 186 -45.76 -29.34 -43.08
CA LEU A 186 -47.19 -29.40 -42.78
C LEU A 186 -47.59 -28.35 -41.74
N SER A 187 -48.66 -27.61 -42.05
CA SER A 187 -49.32 -26.68 -41.13
C SER A 187 -50.80 -27.03 -41.05
N LEU A 188 -51.34 -27.15 -39.84
CA LEU A 188 -52.75 -27.39 -39.56
C LEU A 188 -53.27 -26.24 -38.72
N GLY A 189 -54.44 -25.71 -39.04
CA GLY A 189 -55.01 -24.55 -38.36
C GLY A 189 -56.49 -24.71 -38.04
N ILE A 190 -56.90 -24.13 -36.92
CA ILE A 190 -58.30 -23.93 -36.55
C ILE A 190 -58.49 -22.48 -36.11
N PHE A 191 -59.61 -21.89 -36.51
CA PHE A 191 -59.98 -20.53 -36.11
C PHE A 191 -61.49 -20.45 -35.87
N ALA A 192 -61.89 -19.98 -34.70
CA ALA A 192 -63.27 -19.73 -34.32
C ALA A 192 -63.46 -18.24 -34.05
N MET A 193 -64.44 -17.63 -34.70
CA MET A 193 -64.67 -16.19 -34.76
C MET A 193 -66.09 -15.86 -34.31
N ASN A 194 -66.24 -14.70 -33.68
CA ASN A 194 -67.51 -14.21 -33.11
C ASN A 194 -68.10 -15.15 -32.03
N LEU A 195 -67.26 -15.63 -31.09
CA LEU A 195 -67.67 -16.64 -30.09
C LEU A 195 -68.81 -16.18 -29.16
N SER A 196 -68.86 -14.88 -28.82
CA SER A 196 -69.93 -14.34 -27.96
C SER A 196 -71.22 -14.01 -28.71
N ARG A 197 -71.19 -13.98 -30.05
CA ARG A 197 -72.34 -13.71 -30.93
C ARG A 197 -73.20 -12.51 -30.47
N PRO A 198 -72.63 -11.29 -30.39
CA PRO A 198 -73.37 -10.12 -29.91
C PRO A 198 -74.60 -9.82 -30.77
N ASP A 199 -75.64 -9.28 -30.14
CA ASP A 199 -76.83 -8.78 -30.85
C ASP A 199 -76.54 -7.39 -31.44
N MET A 200 -76.71 -7.27 -32.76
CA MET A 200 -76.42 -6.06 -33.52
C MET A 200 -77.67 -5.33 -34.03
N THR A 201 -78.85 -5.61 -33.48
CA THR A 201 -80.10 -4.90 -33.81
C THR A 201 -80.11 -3.44 -33.32
N PHE A 202 -80.64 -2.55 -34.16
CA PHE A 202 -80.90 -1.14 -33.84
C PHE A 202 -82.19 -0.99 -33.01
N GLY A 203 -82.28 0.12 -32.25
CA GLY A 203 -83.52 0.51 -31.57
C GLY A 203 -83.94 -0.33 -30.34
N ASN A 204 -83.11 -1.26 -29.85
CA ASN A 204 -83.42 -2.13 -28.69
C ASN A 204 -84.74 -2.92 -28.83
N LEU A 205 -85.15 -3.25 -30.06
CA LEU A 205 -86.41 -3.95 -30.35
C LEU A 205 -86.40 -5.44 -29.98
N GLY A 206 -85.32 -5.93 -29.36
CA GLY A 206 -85.21 -7.31 -28.87
C GLY A 206 -85.29 -8.35 -30.00
N GLY A 207 -84.48 -8.18 -31.04
CA GLY A 207 -84.42 -9.13 -32.16
C GLY A 207 -83.41 -10.26 -31.95
N ASP A 208 -83.69 -11.40 -32.56
CA ASP A 208 -82.83 -12.60 -32.54
C ASP A 208 -81.54 -12.47 -33.38
N TYR A 209 -81.22 -11.28 -33.93
CA TYR A 209 -80.07 -11.13 -34.80
C TYR A 209 -78.75 -11.05 -34.04
N LYS A 210 -78.03 -12.17 -34.06
CA LYS A 210 -76.70 -12.33 -33.49
C LYS A 210 -75.65 -12.44 -34.59
N GLU A 211 -74.47 -11.89 -34.33
CA GLU A 211 -73.33 -12.06 -35.25
C GLU A 211 -73.07 -13.55 -35.57
N PRO A 212 -72.84 -13.89 -36.86
CA PRO A 212 -72.62 -15.27 -37.26
C PRO A 212 -71.37 -15.89 -36.62
N LEU A 213 -71.53 -17.08 -36.04
CA LEU A 213 -70.40 -17.89 -35.58
C LEU A 213 -69.72 -18.53 -36.79
N ILE A 214 -68.42 -18.30 -36.92
CA ILE A 214 -67.61 -18.87 -38.00
C ILE A 214 -66.52 -19.76 -37.41
N ILE A 215 -66.46 -21.02 -37.85
CA ILE A 215 -65.38 -21.94 -37.51
C ILE A 215 -64.70 -22.37 -38.80
N ARG A 216 -63.38 -22.29 -38.84
CA ARG A 216 -62.57 -22.71 -39.97
C ARG A 216 -61.55 -23.73 -39.52
N VAL A 217 -61.39 -24.78 -40.31
CA VAL A 217 -60.33 -25.79 -40.14
C VAL A 217 -59.58 -25.89 -41.46
N GLY A 218 -58.25 -25.84 -41.41
CA GLY A 218 -57.41 -25.76 -42.60
C GLY A 218 -56.14 -26.60 -42.50
N ALA A 219 -55.60 -26.93 -43.67
CA ALA A 219 -54.31 -27.58 -43.82
C ALA A 219 -53.54 -26.95 -44.98
N ALA A 220 -52.23 -26.76 -44.79
CA ALA A 220 -51.31 -26.29 -45.83
C ALA A 220 -50.06 -27.17 -45.85
N TYR A 221 -49.56 -27.48 -47.05
CA TYR A 221 -48.37 -28.32 -47.23
C TYR A 221 -47.36 -27.62 -48.14
N ASN A 222 -46.13 -27.46 -47.66
CA ASN A 222 -45.05 -26.79 -48.39
C ASN A 222 -44.21 -27.82 -49.16
N LEU A 223 -44.43 -27.92 -50.48
CA LEU A 223 -43.65 -28.75 -51.40
C LEU A 223 -42.45 -27.98 -51.96
N TYR A 224 -41.26 -28.56 -51.78
CA TYR A 224 -39.99 -28.08 -52.35
C TYR A 224 -39.67 -26.59 -52.07
N ASN A 225 -40.24 -26.01 -51.01
CA ASN A 225 -40.12 -24.59 -50.66
C ASN A 225 -40.53 -23.62 -51.78
N ARG A 226 -41.34 -24.08 -52.74
CA ARG A 226 -41.81 -23.28 -53.87
C ARG A 226 -43.30 -23.40 -54.11
N LEU A 227 -43.92 -24.52 -53.79
CA LEU A 227 -45.34 -24.75 -54.04
C LEU A 227 -46.05 -25.06 -52.72
N ARG A 228 -47.10 -24.30 -52.39
CA ARG A 228 -47.87 -24.47 -51.16
C ARG A 228 -49.36 -24.58 -51.48
N PRO A 229 -49.89 -25.79 -51.74
CA PRO A 229 -51.32 -26.05 -51.68
C PRO A 229 -51.87 -25.84 -50.26
N ALA A 230 -53.09 -25.31 -50.19
CA ALA A 230 -53.86 -25.11 -48.97
C ALA A 230 -55.34 -25.45 -49.20
N ILE A 231 -55.96 -26.03 -48.18
CA ILE A 231 -57.39 -26.31 -48.14
C ILE A 231 -57.96 -25.84 -46.80
N ASP A 232 -59.14 -25.22 -46.82
CA ASP A 232 -59.88 -24.83 -45.62
C ASP A 232 -61.35 -25.26 -45.75
N ILE A 233 -61.98 -25.66 -44.66
CA ILE A 233 -63.43 -25.83 -44.55
C ILE A 233 -63.96 -24.76 -43.59
N ARG A 234 -64.89 -23.93 -44.07
CA ARG A 234 -65.61 -22.93 -43.27
C ARG A 234 -66.99 -23.45 -42.89
N TYR A 235 -67.24 -23.62 -41.60
CA TYR A 235 -68.58 -23.72 -41.02
C TYR A 235 -69.09 -22.31 -40.68
N LEU A 236 -70.30 -21.99 -41.12
CA LEU A 236 -70.99 -20.73 -40.89
C LEU A 236 -72.38 -21.02 -40.28
N ASP A 237 -72.65 -20.49 -39.09
CA ASP A 237 -73.95 -20.50 -38.44
C ASP A 237 -74.56 -19.09 -38.48
N ASP A 238 -75.33 -18.81 -39.53
CA ASP A 238 -75.95 -17.51 -39.81
C ASP A 238 -77.43 -17.51 -39.37
N PRO A 239 -77.80 -16.79 -38.29
CA PRO A 239 -79.17 -16.71 -37.79
C PRO A 239 -80.14 -16.01 -38.74
N LEU A 240 -79.70 -15.04 -39.56
CA LEU A 240 -80.60 -14.26 -40.44
C LEU A 240 -81.16 -15.11 -41.56
N ASN A 241 -80.30 -15.92 -42.16
CA ASN A 241 -80.67 -16.76 -43.29
C ASN A 241 -81.19 -18.14 -42.85
N GLY A 242 -81.18 -18.43 -41.54
CA GLY A 242 -81.59 -19.72 -40.95
C GLY A 242 -80.75 -20.91 -41.43
N LYS A 243 -79.55 -20.66 -41.96
CA LYS A 243 -78.76 -21.63 -42.73
C LYS A 243 -77.40 -21.86 -42.07
N LYS A 244 -77.20 -23.10 -41.62
CA LYS A 244 -75.87 -23.64 -41.35
C LYS A 244 -75.26 -24.12 -42.67
N SER A 245 -74.05 -23.68 -42.96
CA SER A 245 -73.38 -24.05 -44.22
C SER A 245 -71.92 -24.45 -44.00
N PHE A 246 -71.47 -25.42 -44.80
CA PHE A 246 -70.06 -25.81 -44.92
C PHE A 246 -69.54 -25.40 -46.28
N LYS A 247 -68.51 -24.57 -46.31
CA LYS A 247 -67.95 -24.00 -47.53
C LYS A 247 -66.47 -24.39 -47.64
N PRO A 248 -66.11 -25.33 -48.54
CA PRO A 248 -64.73 -25.68 -48.78
C PRO A 248 -64.03 -24.63 -49.65
N ASN A 249 -62.78 -24.38 -49.34
CA ASN A 249 -61.89 -23.45 -50.04
C ASN A 249 -60.60 -24.20 -50.39
N ALA A 250 -60.06 -23.97 -51.58
CA ALA A 250 -58.79 -24.53 -52.00
C ALA A 250 -57.96 -23.48 -52.73
N GLY A 251 -56.65 -23.51 -52.53
CA GLY A 251 -55.73 -22.60 -53.19
C GLY A 251 -54.32 -23.16 -53.28
N VAL A 252 -53.52 -22.58 -54.16
CA VAL A 252 -52.10 -22.90 -54.31
C VAL A 252 -51.28 -21.64 -54.45
N GLU A 253 -50.21 -21.54 -53.65
CA GLU A 253 -49.19 -20.50 -53.77
C GLU A 253 -47.95 -21.08 -54.47
N TYR A 254 -47.49 -20.42 -55.53
CA TYR A 254 -46.26 -20.75 -56.24
C TYR A 254 -45.27 -19.60 -56.16
N ILE A 255 -44.16 -19.83 -55.45
CA ILE A 255 -43.04 -18.90 -55.33
C ILE A 255 -42.16 -19.05 -56.57
N VAL A 256 -42.30 -18.12 -57.51
CA VAL A 256 -41.56 -18.09 -58.78
C VAL A 256 -40.10 -17.70 -58.55
N SER A 257 -39.87 -16.71 -57.71
CA SER A 257 -38.54 -16.20 -57.35
C SER A 257 -38.53 -15.69 -55.92
N ARG A 258 -37.38 -15.20 -55.45
CA ARG A 258 -37.30 -14.57 -54.12
C ARG A 258 -38.22 -13.35 -53.99
N SER A 259 -38.58 -12.70 -55.10
CA SER A 259 -39.38 -11.47 -55.12
C SER A 259 -40.79 -11.65 -55.67
N LEU A 260 -41.10 -12.74 -56.37
CA LEU A 260 -42.38 -12.93 -57.05
C LEU A 260 -43.06 -14.23 -56.61
N ALA A 261 -44.35 -14.14 -56.26
CA ALA A 261 -45.21 -15.29 -56.02
C ALA A 261 -46.52 -15.16 -56.82
N LEU A 262 -47.02 -16.28 -57.33
CA LEU A 262 -48.30 -16.39 -58.04
C LEU A 262 -49.25 -17.25 -57.22
N ARG A 263 -50.55 -16.97 -57.30
CA ARG A 263 -51.59 -17.68 -56.57
C ARG A 263 -52.81 -17.88 -57.44
N THR A 264 -53.44 -19.02 -57.24
CA THR A 264 -54.80 -19.26 -57.70
C THR A 264 -55.55 -20.04 -56.65
N GLY A 265 -56.85 -19.81 -56.57
CA GLY A 265 -57.72 -20.55 -55.68
C GLY A 265 -59.19 -20.43 -56.07
N ALA A 266 -59.98 -21.31 -55.49
CA ALA A 266 -61.40 -21.45 -55.77
C ALA A 266 -62.16 -21.80 -54.50
N ASN A 267 -63.40 -21.35 -54.45
CA ASN A 267 -64.41 -21.85 -53.51
C ASN A 267 -65.77 -21.90 -54.21
N THR A 268 -66.85 -22.15 -53.47
CA THR A 268 -68.22 -22.27 -54.03
C THR A 268 -68.77 -20.96 -54.59
N GLU A 269 -68.14 -19.82 -54.31
CA GLU A 269 -68.65 -18.48 -54.59
C GLU A 269 -67.78 -17.69 -55.57
N GLU A 270 -66.49 -18.00 -55.68
CA GLU A 270 -65.52 -17.22 -56.44
C GLU A 270 -64.31 -18.05 -56.92
N LEU A 271 -63.76 -17.64 -58.06
CA LEU A 271 -62.42 -17.98 -58.53
C LEU A 271 -61.49 -16.79 -58.29
N ALA A 272 -60.26 -17.05 -57.89
CA ALA A 272 -59.28 -16.01 -57.61
C ALA A 272 -57.93 -16.29 -58.27
N PHE A 273 -57.31 -15.22 -58.75
CA PHE A 273 -55.94 -15.21 -59.27
C PHE A 273 -55.20 -14.03 -58.65
N GLY A 274 -53.99 -14.25 -58.17
CA GLY A 274 -53.23 -13.18 -57.53
C GLY A 274 -51.73 -13.32 -57.70
N PHE A 275 -51.02 -12.24 -57.41
CA PHE A 275 -49.57 -12.24 -57.33
C PHE A 275 -49.08 -11.38 -56.18
N SER A 276 -47.86 -11.65 -55.72
CA SER A 276 -47.10 -10.79 -54.80
C SER A 276 -45.80 -10.36 -55.43
N TYR A 277 -45.45 -9.09 -55.29
CA TYR A 277 -44.09 -8.61 -55.48
C TYR A 277 -43.50 -8.14 -54.14
N ARG A 278 -42.31 -8.63 -53.77
CA ARG A 278 -41.59 -8.26 -52.53
C ARG A 278 -40.16 -7.82 -52.84
N ASN A 279 -39.78 -6.63 -52.41
CA ASN A 279 -38.47 -6.05 -52.73
C ASN A 279 -37.30 -6.63 -51.90
N ARG A 280 -37.56 -7.13 -50.67
CA ARG A 280 -36.57 -7.67 -49.71
C ARG A 280 -35.34 -6.77 -49.49
N LYS A 281 -35.54 -5.45 -49.49
CA LYS A 281 -34.48 -4.45 -49.18
C LYS A 281 -34.53 -4.03 -47.71
N TYR A 282 -33.69 -3.07 -47.31
CA TYR A 282 -33.65 -2.50 -45.95
C TYR A 282 -35.03 -2.04 -45.46
N ILE A 283 -35.82 -1.42 -46.34
CA ILE A 283 -37.27 -1.23 -46.15
C ILE A 283 -37.96 -2.30 -46.99
N ASP A 284 -38.35 -3.39 -46.35
CA ASP A 284 -38.96 -4.54 -47.03
C ASP A 284 -40.46 -4.30 -47.25
N ILE A 285 -40.82 -4.11 -48.52
CA ILE A 285 -42.18 -3.78 -48.96
C ILE A 285 -42.68 -4.92 -49.86
N GLN A 286 -43.88 -5.39 -49.55
CA GLN A 286 -44.64 -6.34 -50.35
C GLN A 286 -45.90 -5.68 -50.89
N PHE A 287 -46.14 -5.84 -52.19
CA PHE A 287 -47.39 -5.50 -52.85
C PHE A 287 -48.10 -6.78 -53.25
N ASP A 288 -49.37 -6.89 -52.90
CA ASP A 288 -50.22 -8.03 -53.25
C ASP A 288 -51.41 -7.54 -54.07
N TYR A 289 -51.70 -8.29 -55.13
CA TYR A 289 -52.87 -8.07 -55.97
C TYR A 289 -53.65 -9.37 -56.13
N ALA A 290 -54.98 -9.28 -56.07
CA ALA A 290 -55.87 -10.38 -56.40
C ALA A 290 -57.03 -9.90 -57.26
N PHE A 291 -57.23 -10.61 -58.36
CA PHE A 291 -58.44 -10.57 -59.17
C PHE A 291 -59.38 -11.67 -58.70
N VAL A 292 -60.65 -11.31 -58.49
CA VAL A 292 -61.70 -12.22 -58.05
C VAL A 292 -62.83 -12.20 -59.07
N TYR A 293 -63.16 -13.39 -59.56
CA TYR A 293 -64.26 -13.62 -60.45
C TYR A 293 -65.39 -14.34 -59.69
N PRO A 294 -66.54 -13.68 -59.45
CA PRO A 294 -67.65 -14.31 -58.75
C PRO A 294 -68.27 -15.42 -59.59
N LEU A 295 -68.65 -16.52 -58.94
CA LEU A 295 -69.44 -17.63 -59.51
C LEU A 295 -70.94 -17.50 -59.19
N SER A 296 -71.29 -16.55 -58.32
CA SER A 296 -72.68 -16.23 -57.99
C SER A 296 -73.36 -15.42 -59.12
N ARG A 297 -74.67 -15.19 -58.99
CA ARG A 297 -75.48 -14.46 -59.98
C ARG A 297 -74.98 -13.05 -60.30
N ILE A 298 -74.13 -12.47 -59.45
CA ILE A 298 -73.56 -11.14 -59.65
C ILE A 298 -72.62 -11.09 -60.87
N ASN A 299 -72.06 -12.23 -61.30
CA ASN A 299 -71.25 -12.29 -62.52
C ASN A 299 -72.01 -11.97 -63.79
N LYS A 300 -73.34 -12.16 -63.80
CA LYS A 300 -74.21 -11.80 -64.92
C LYS A 300 -74.31 -10.29 -65.13
N LEU A 301 -73.93 -9.50 -64.12
CA LEU A 301 -73.82 -8.05 -64.18
C LEU A 301 -72.44 -7.58 -64.67
N GLY A 302 -71.57 -8.50 -65.10
CA GLY A 302 -70.18 -8.19 -65.45
C GLY A 302 -69.29 -7.90 -64.24
N ALA A 303 -69.78 -8.14 -63.02
CA ALA A 303 -69.11 -7.74 -61.80
C ALA A 303 -67.80 -8.52 -61.54
N THR A 304 -66.70 -7.81 -61.30
CA THR A 304 -65.41 -8.38 -60.84
C THR A 304 -64.90 -7.66 -59.60
N SER A 305 -63.96 -8.24 -58.85
CA SER A 305 -63.33 -7.54 -57.73
C SER A 305 -61.82 -7.52 -57.86
N HIS A 306 -61.23 -6.35 -57.62
CA HIS A 306 -59.79 -6.13 -57.63
C HIS A 306 -59.34 -5.75 -56.22
N LYS A 307 -58.47 -6.56 -55.62
CA LYS A 307 -57.96 -6.34 -54.26
C LYS A 307 -56.50 -5.93 -54.31
N LEU A 308 -56.18 -4.77 -53.72
CA LEU A 308 -54.83 -4.22 -53.61
C LEU A 308 -54.42 -4.12 -52.15
N SER A 309 -53.22 -4.59 -51.88
CA SER A 309 -52.70 -4.74 -50.53
C SER A 309 -51.22 -4.39 -50.50
N ALA A 310 -50.77 -3.74 -49.43
CA ALA A 310 -49.37 -3.44 -49.19
C ALA A 310 -48.98 -3.83 -47.75
N THR A 311 -47.81 -4.44 -47.60
CA THR A 311 -47.23 -4.76 -46.30
C THR A 311 -45.80 -4.25 -46.22
N MET A 312 -45.55 -3.37 -45.26
CA MET A 312 -44.21 -2.95 -44.87
C MET A 312 -43.72 -3.79 -43.71
N ARG A 313 -42.51 -4.33 -43.81
CA ARG A 313 -41.86 -5.18 -42.81
C ARG A 313 -40.65 -4.47 -42.24
N PHE A 314 -40.56 -4.50 -40.92
CA PHE A 314 -39.41 -4.03 -40.18
C PHE A 314 -38.79 -5.21 -39.47
N ALA A 315 -37.49 -5.39 -39.65
CA ALA A 315 -36.74 -6.28 -38.79
C ALA A 315 -36.95 -5.85 -37.31
N PRO A 316 -37.02 -6.81 -36.37
CA PRO A 316 -36.92 -6.46 -34.97
C PRO A 316 -35.60 -5.70 -34.76
N PRO A 317 -35.55 -4.72 -33.82
CA PRO A 317 -34.28 -4.11 -33.48
C PRO A 317 -33.28 -5.21 -33.08
N PRO A 318 -31.99 -5.09 -33.45
CA PRO A 318 -30.98 -6.04 -32.98
C PRO A 318 -31.09 -6.12 -31.45
N LYS A 319 -30.98 -7.32 -30.90
CA LYS A 319 -30.94 -7.47 -29.44
C LYS A 319 -29.73 -6.68 -28.95
N PRO A 320 -29.87 -5.83 -27.92
CA PRO A 320 -28.74 -5.08 -27.42
C PRO A 320 -27.73 -6.09 -26.89
N MET A 321 -26.51 -5.94 -27.36
CA MET A 321 -25.42 -6.87 -27.13
C MET A 321 -24.80 -6.61 -25.75
N PHE A 322 -24.52 -7.67 -25.00
CA PHE A 322 -23.71 -7.59 -23.78
C PHE A 322 -22.25 -7.86 -24.16
N ASP A 323 -21.33 -7.06 -23.64
CA ASP A 323 -19.89 -7.22 -23.85
C ASP A 323 -19.19 -6.52 -22.68
N LEU A 324 -19.07 -7.23 -21.57
CA LEU A 324 -18.12 -6.94 -20.51
C LEU A 324 -16.74 -7.30 -21.03
N ALA A 325 -15.73 -6.54 -20.63
CA ALA A 325 -14.36 -6.83 -21.01
C ALA A 325 -13.44 -6.60 -19.82
N LEU A 326 -12.43 -7.45 -19.69
CA LEU A 326 -11.34 -7.33 -18.73
C LEU A 326 -10.06 -7.74 -19.43
N LYS A 327 -9.22 -6.77 -19.79
CA LYS A 327 -7.99 -7.00 -20.57
C LYS A 327 -6.75 -6.96 -19.67
N THR A 328 -5.72 -7.75 -20.02
CA THR A 328 -4.40 -7.75 -19.35
C THR A 328 -3.81 -6.35 -19.22
N SER A 329 -3.92 -5.49 -20.25
CA SER A 329 -3.41 -4.11 -20.23
C SER A 329 -4.10 -3.20 -19.20
N LYS A 330 -5.23 -3.64 -18.64
CA LYS A 330 -6.04 -2.94 -17.64
C LYS A 330 -5.98 -3.61 -16.26
N MET A 331 -5.06 -4.56 -16.09
CA MET A 331 -4.69 -5.10 -14.80
C MET A 331 -3.36 -4.52 -14.34
N SER A 332 -3.23 -4.27 -13.05
CA SER A 332 -1.98 -3.86 -12.44
C SER A 332 -1.85 -4.44 -11.06
N VAL A 333 -0.60 -4.59 -10.62
CA VAL A 333 -0.26 -5.04 -9.28
C VAL A 333 0.74 -4.07 -8.68
N TYR A 334 0.50 -3.69 -7.43
CA TYR A 334 1.37 -2.81 -6.68
C TYR A 334 1.69 -3.41 -5.31
N PRO A 335 2.96 -3.43 -4.90
CA PRO A 335 4.16 -3.17 -5.71
C PRO A 335 4.36 -4.22 -6.83
N LYS A 336 5.11 -3.87 -7.89
CA LYS A 336 5.39 -4.79 -9.03
C LYS A 336 6.25 -6.00 -8.65
N ASN A 337 6.98 -5.89 -7.55
CA ASN A 337 7.80 -6.94 -6.95
C ASN A 337 7.45 -6.95 -5.46
N ALA A 338 7.25 -8.12 -4.87
CA ALA A 338 6.85 -8.25 -3.48
C ALA A 338 7.80 -9.17 -2.71
N ILE A 339 7.82 -9.02 -1.38
CA ILE A 339 8.51 -9.93 -0.46
C ILE A 339 7.49 -10.80 0.29
N LEU A 340 7.98 -11.86 0.95
CA LEU A 340 7.10 -12.73 1.73
C LEU A 340 6.32 -11.94 2.79
N ASN A 341 5.03 -12.22 2.93
CA ASN A 341 4.11 -11.52 3.83
C ASN A 341 3.89 -10.02 3.56
N GLU A 342 4.39 -9.48 2.44
CA GLU A 342 4.07 -8.12 2.01
C GLU A 342 2.69 -8.07 1.34
N LYS A 343 1.81 -7.21 1.85
CA LYS A 343 0.48 -7.03 1.28
C LYS A 343 0.59 -6.38 -0.09
N ILE A 344 0.06 -7.04 -1.13
CA ILE A 344 -0.03 -6.49 -2.48
C ILE A 344 -1.46 -6.09 -2.80
N THR A 345 -1.60 -5.10 -3.67
CA THR A 345 -2.88 -4.66 -4.23
C THR A 345 -2.94 -5.03 -5.71
N ILE A 346 -3.90 -5.87 -6.07
CA ILE A 346 -4.19 -6.23 -7.45
C ILE A 346 -5.39 -5.39 -7.90
N LYS A 347 -5.25 -4.67 -9.00
CA LYS A 347 -6.30 -3.86 -9.61
C LYS A 347 -6.69 -4.41 -10.96
N ALA A 348 -7.98 -4.44 -11.25
CA ALA A 348 -8.50 -4.75 -12.58
C ALA A 348 -9.61 -3.76 -12.95
N THR A 349 -9.58 -3.25 -14.18
CA THR A 349 -10.67 -2.45 -14.73
C THR A 349 -11.57 -3.32 -15.59
N ILE A 350 -12.87 -3.31 -15.29
CA ILE A 350 -13.93 -3.93 -16.08
C ILE A 350 -14.60 -2.83 -16.90
N GLU A 351 -14.78 -3.08 -18.19
CA GLU A 351 -15.39 -2.16 -19.15
C GLU A 351 -16.67 -2.80 -19.69
N ASN A 352 -17.72 -2.01 -19.94
CA ASN A 352 -18.88 -2.47 -20.71
C ASN A 352 -18.78 -1.90 -22.12
N LEU A 353 -18.29 -2.71 -23.06
CA LEU A 353 -18.16 -2.40 -24.48
C LEU A 353 -19.45 -2.70 -25.27
N GLY A 354 -20.45 -3.31 -24.61
CA GLY A 354 -21.72 -3.67 -25.21
C GLY A 354 -22.70 -2.51 -25.35
N GLU A 355 -23.90 -2.83 -25.85
CA GLU A 355 -24.98 -1.87 -26.12
C GLU A 355 -26.04 -1.84 -24.99
N ALA A 356 -25.97 -2.77 -24.03
CA ALA A 356 -26.88 -2.85 -22.88
C ALA A 356 -26.19 -2.57 -21.55
N THR A 357 -26.96 -2.01 -20.60
CA THR A 357 -26.51 -1.88 -19.20
C THR A 357 -26.45 -3.26 -18.54
N VAL A 358 -25.32 -3.60 -17.91
CA VAL A 358 -25.14 -4.85 -17.18
C VAL A 358 -25.17 -4.60 -15.67
N ASN A 359 -25.78 -5.50 -14.91
CA ASN A 359 -25.78 -5.48 -13.45
C ASN A 359 -25.79 -6.91 -12.89
N ASN A 360 -25.44 -7.04 -11.61
CA ASN A 360 -25.44 -8.31 -10.88
C ASN A 360 -24.56 -9.40 -11.52
N PHE A 361 -23.43 -9.00 -12.08
CA PHE A 361 -22.42 -9.91 -12.62
C PHE A 361 -21.35 -10.22 -11.57
N LYS A 362 -20.63 -11.32 -11.75
CA LYS A 362 -19.59 -11.77 -10.82
C LYS A 362 -18.20 -11.55 -11.40
N VAL A 363 -17.23 -11.36 -10.52
CA VAL A 363 -15.83 -11.22 -10.88
C VAL A 363 -15.01 -12.10 -9.95
N VAL A 364 -14.16 -12.92 -10.54
CA VAL A 364 -13.25 -13.81 -9.83
C VAL A 364 -11.82 -13.36 -10.03
N LEU A 365 -11.02 -13.56 -9.00
CA LEU A 365 -9.57 -13.43 -9.04
C LEU A 365 -9.00 -14.76 -8.59
N TYR A 366 -8.15 -15.38 -9.40
CA TYR A 366 -7.59 -16.70 -9.15
C TYR A 366 -6.16 -16.80 -9.68
N TYR A 367 -5.41 -17.78 -9.17
CA TYR A 367 -4.06 -18.08 -9.61
C TYR A 367 -3.81 -19.58 -9.44
N GLU A 368 -2.72 -20.07 -10.03
CA GLU A 368 -2.27 -21.45 -9.83
C GLU A 368 -1.31 -21.49 -8.63
N ASP A 369 -1.75 -22.10 -7.53
CA ASP A 369 -0.86 -22.44 -6.42
C ASP A 369 -0.06 -23.70 -6.80
N PRO A 370 1.28 -23.71 -6.59
CA PRO A 370 2.12 -24.86 -6.94
C PRO A 370 1.74 -26.19 -6.27
N ASP A 371 1.11 -26.15 -5.10
CA ASP A 371 0.76 -27.34 -4.30
C ASP A 371 -0.73 -27.70 -4.42
N GLU A 372 -1.61 -26.69 -4.54
CA GLU A 372 -3.07 -26.87 -4.53
C GLU A 372 -3.72 -26.78 -5.93
N GLY A 373 -2.95 -26.37 -6.95
CA GLY A 373 -3.46 -26.11 -8.30
C GLY A 373 -4.24 -24.79 -8.38
N TRP A 374 -5.26 -24.73 -9.23
CA TRP A 374 -6.05 -23.50 -9.44
C TRP A 374 -6.92 -23.15 -8.24
N VAL A 375 -6.64 -22.02 -7.61
CA VAL A 375 -7.34 -21.55 -6.40
C VAL A 375 -7.82 -20.11 -6.54
N LEU A 376 -8.91 -19.77 -5.87
CA LEU A 376 -9.39 -18.39 -5.77
C LEU A 376 -8.45 -17.57 -4.88
N ALA A 377 -7.95 -16.46 -5.41
CA ALA A 377 -7.14 -15.49 -4.68
C ALA A 377 -7.94 -14.72 -3.63
N ALA A 378 -9.24 -14.53 -3.90
CA ALA A 378 -10.16 -13.78 -3.08
C ALA A 378 -11.61 -14.30 -3.25
N PRO A 379 -12.51 -14.02 -2.30
CA PRO A 379 -13.92 -14.36 -2.45
C PRO A 379 -14.52 -13.74 -3.71
N VAL A 380 -15.40 -14.48 -4.39
CA VAL A 380 -16.10 -14.06 -5.60
C VAL A 380 -16.84 -12.74 -5.34
N ARG A 381 -16.56 -11.71 -6.14
CA ARG A 381 -17.20 -10.40 -6.00
C ARG A 381 -18.44 -10.31 -6.85
N THR A 382 -19.58 -10.06 -6.22
CA THR A 382 -20.85 -9.79 -6.94
C THR A 382 -21.05 -8.28 -7.09
N ILE A 383 -21.07 -7.81 -8.34
CA ILE A 383 -21.23 -6.39 -8.67
C ILE A 383 -22.70 -6.09 -8.90
N ARG A 384 -23.37 -5.51 -7.89
CA ARG A 384 -24.78 -5.13 -7.96
C ARG A 384 -25.02 -3.78 -8.66
N ARG A 385 -23.98 -2.97 -8.82
CA ARG A 385 -24.04 -1.67 -9.51
C ARG A 385 -24.38 -1.90 -10.99
N LYS A 386 -25.13 -0.96 -11.57
CA LYS A 386 -25.36 -0.88 -13.02
C LYS A 386 -24.12 -0.30 -13.71
N LEU A 387 -23.62 -0.99 -14.73
CA LEU A 387 -22.54 -0.54 -15.59
C LEU A 387 -23.13 -0.23 -16.98
N LYS A 388 -23.20 1.04 -17.37
CA LYS A 388 -23.81 1.45 -18.65
C LYS A 388 -22.83 1.19 -19.81
N PRO A 389 -23.31 1.13 -21.06
CA PRO A 389 -22.45 1.12 -22.24
C PRO A 389 -21.40 2.23 -22.20
N GLY A 390 -20.12 1.87 -22.39
CA GLY A 390 -18.97 2.76 -22.33
C GLY A 390 -18.44 3.07 -20.92
N ASP A 391 -19.15 2.68 -19.86
CA ASP A 391 -18.65 2.86 -18.50
C ASP A 391 -17.54 1.84 -18.18
N SER A 392 -16.65 2.24 -17.27
CA SER A 392 -15.65 1.38 -16.67
C SER A 392 -15.75 1.39 -15.14
N MET A 393 -15.22 0.34 -14.51
CA MET A 393 -15.18 0.20 -13.07
C MET A 393 -13.87 -0.50 -12.66
N GLU A 394 -13.15 0.10 -11.72
CA GLU A 394 -11.97 -0.49 -11.13
C GLU A 394 -12.35 -1.33 -9.90
N LEU A 395 -11.76 -2.52 -9.80
CA LEU A 395 -11.82 -3.38 -8.62
C LEU A 395 -10.42 -3.58 -8.06
N GLU A 396 -10.33 -3.53 -6.73
CA GLU A 396 -9.07 -3.73 -6.01
C GLU A 396 -9.18 -4.92 -5.04
N TRP A 397 -8.21 -5.83 -5.07
CA TRP A 397 -8.06 -6.92 -4.11
C TRP A 397 -6.75 -6.76 -3.35
N GLU A 398 -6.78 -7.15 -2.08
CA GLU A 398 -5.58 -7.26 -1.27
C GLU A 398 -5.23 -8.72 -1.08
N TRP A 399 -3.97 -9.07 -1.32
CA TRP A 399 -3.47 -10.44 -1.17
C TRP A 399 -2.08 -10.42 -0.51
N THR A 400 -1.74 -11.47 0.22
CA THR A 400 -0.48 -11.57 0.94
C THR A 400 0.21 -12.90 0.61
N PRO A 401 1.41 -12.89 0.00
CA PRO A 401 2.13 -14.10 -0.37
C PRO A 401 2.66 -14.86 0.85
N THR A 402 2.40 -16.16 0.88
CA THR A 402 2.91 -17.11 1.88
C THR A 402 4.05 -17.99 1.36
N LYS A 403 4.31 -17.98 0.04
CA LYS A 403 5.44 -18.67 -0.60
C LYS A 403 6.18 -17.72 -1.56
N THR A 404 7.44 -18.03 -1.85
CA THR A 404 8.26 -17.29 -2.82
C THR A 404 8.12 -17.93 -4.20
N GLY A 405 8.10 -17.14 -5.27
CA GLY A 405 7.93 -17.67 -6.61
C GLY A 405 7.42 -16.65 -7.62
N TYR A 406 7.17 -17.11 -8.83
CA TYR A 406 6.47 -16.36 -9.86
C TYR A 406 4.97 -16.63 -9.71
N TYR A 407 4.17 -15.56 -9.67
CA TYR A 407 2.72 -15.64 -9.57
C TYR A 407 2.10 -14.97 -10.79
N GLN A 408 1.09 -15.63 -11.35
CA GLN A 408 0.26 -15.09 -12.42
C GLN A 408 -1.20 -15.13 -11.95
N PHE A 409 -1.75 -13.95 -11.68
CA PHE A 409 -3.14 -13.82 -11.26
C PHE A 409 -4.00 -13.53 -12.48
N PHE A 410 -5.11 -14.24 -12.57
CA PHE A 410 -6.13 -14.08 -13.59
C PHE A 410 -7.36 -13.45 -12.95
N ALA A 411 -7.87 -12.39 -13.57
CA ALA A 411 -9.19 -11.88 -13.24
C ALA A 411 -10.13 -12.18 -14.41
N ARG A 412 -11.32 -12.68 -14.08
CA ARG A 412 -12.37 -12.93 -15.07
C ARG A 412 -13.68 -12.28 -14.64
N VAL A 413 -14.29 -11.56 -15.57
CA VAL A 413 -15.63 -10.98 -15.43
C VAL A 413 -16.66 -11.95 -15.97
N ASP A 414 -17.85 -11.92 -15.38
CA ASP A 414 -18.92 -12.91 -15.59
C ASP A 414 -18.46 -14.36 -15.37
N ASP A 415 -17.90 -14.65 -14.20
CA ASP A 415 -17.56 -16.01 -13.80
C ASP A 415 -17.92 -16.20 -12.32
N ASP A 416 -18.47 -17.36 -11.97
CA ASP A 416 -18.87 -17.67 -10.60
C ASP A 416 -17.81 -18.44 -9.80
N GLY A 417 -16.68 -18.76 -10.41
CA GLY A 417 -15.52 -19.38 -9.78
C GLY A 417 -15.65 -20.87 -9.53
N ILE A 418 -16.75 -21.51 -9.97
CA ILE A 418 -17.03 -22.93 -9.69
C ILE A 418 -16.15 -23.85 -10.54
N ALA A 419 -15.78 -23.43 -11.76
CA ALA A 419 -15.10 -24.27 -12.75
C ALA A 419 -13.67 -23.81 -13.10
N ILE A 420 -13.03 -22.97 -12.27
CA ILE A 420 -11.69 -22.42 -12.55
C ILE A 420 -10.68 -23.54 -12.91
N PRO A 421 -9.83 -23.35 -13.94
CA PRO A 421 -9.67 -22.15 -14.76
C PRO A 421 -10.65 -22.06 -15.95
N LYS A 422 -11.52 -23.05 -16.16
CA LYS A 422 -12.48 -23.04 -17.28
C LYS A 422 -13.52 -21.94 -17.08
N PRO A 423 -13.85 -21.16 -18.12
CA PRO A 423 -14.90 -20.14 -18.04
C PRO A 423 -16.25 -20.73 -17.65
N HIS A 424 -16.92 -20.08 -16.70
CA HIS A 424 -18.30 -20.42 -16.33
C HIS A 424 -19.12 -19.15 -16.10
N GLY A 425 -19.48 -18.50 -17.22
CA GLY A 425 -20.32 -17.32 -17.26
C GLY A 425 -21.81 -17.61 -17.45
N HIS A 426 -22.62 -16.62 -17.08
CA HIS A 426 -24.09 -16.68 -17.10
C HIS A 426 -24.71 -15.64 -18.04
N ILE A 427 -23.93 -14.62 -18.41
CA ILE A 427 -24.29 -13.59 -19.37
C ILE A 427 -23.77 -14.06 -20.73
N ASN A 428 -24.62 -14.03 -21.75
CA ASN A 428 -24.22 -14.41 -23.10
C ASN A 428 -23.72 -13.17 -23.84
N GLU A 429 -22.43 -13.09 -24.07
CA GLU A 429 -21.73 -11.91 -24.57
C GLU A 429 -21.43 -11.99 -26.07
N VAL A 430 -20.98 -10.90 -26.67
CA VAL A 430 -20.54 -10.90 -28.09
C VAL A 430 -19.17 -11.53 -28.24
N ASP A 431 -18.30 -11.25 -27.29
CA ASP A 431 -16.90 -11.66 -27.30
C ASP A 431 -16.53 -12.24 -25.92
N GLU A 432 -16.84 -13.52 -25.74
CA GLU A 432 -16.51 -14.28 -24.52
C GLU A 432 -14.99 -14.39 -24.27
N ASP A 433 -14.16 -14.10 -25.28
CA ASP A 433 -12.71 -14.24 -25.22
C ASP A 433 -12.02 -13.01 -24.60
N ASN A 434 -12.72 -11.87 -24.47
CA ASN A 434 -12.18 -10.63 -23.91
C ASN A 434 -12.45 -10.45 -22.39
N ASN A 435 -13.03 -11.46 -21.76
CA ASN A 435 -13.46 -11.47 -20.36
C ASN A 435 -12.36 -11.79 -19.35
N THR A 436 -11.15 -12.13 -19.82
CA THR A 436 -10.04 -12.55 -18.97
C THR A 436 -8.83 -11.67 -19.16
N GLY A 437 -8.31 -11.14 -18.06
CA GLY A 437 -7.02 -10.48 -17.99
C GLY A 437 -6.12 -11.21 -17.01
N PHE A 438 -4.81 -10.97 -17.13
CA PHE A 438 -3.87 -11.45 -16.14
C PHE A 438 -2.87 -10.36 -15.72
N VAL A 439 -2.24 -10.57 -14.58
CA VAL A 439 -1.09 -9.80 -14.12
C VAL A 439 -0.07 -10.75 -13.52
N GLU A 440 1.20 -10.49 -13.83
CA GLU A 440 2.32 -11.26 -13.31
C GLU A 440 3.07 -10.42 -12.29
N PHE A 441 3.52 -11.07 -11.22
CA PHE A 441 4.54 -10.53 -10.35
C PHE A 441 5.37 -11.64 -9.75
N ARG A 442 6.52 -11.25 -9.19
CA ARG A 442 7.45 -12.16 -8.54
C ARG A 442 7.55 -11.82 -7.07
N VAL A 443 7.46 -12.85 -6.24
CA VAL A 443 7.77 -12.81 -4.81
C VAL A 443 9.19 -13.29 -4.62
N PHE A 444 10.04 -12.40 -4.10
CA PHE A 444 11.46 -12.68 -3.94
C PHE A 444 11.76 -13.31 -2.59
N SER A 445 12.66 -14.29 -2.57
CA SER A 445 13.19 -14.84 -1.33
C SER A 445 14.15 -13.86 -0.65
N LEU A 446 14.31 -14.00 0.67
CA LEU A 446 15.35 -13.30 1.41
C LEU A 446 16.73 -13.51 0.78
N PRO A 447 17.58 -12.46 0.71
CA PRO A 447 18.95 -12.59 0.25
C PRO A 447 19.69 -13.65 1.07
N LYS A 448 20.35 -14.60 0.41
CA LYS A 448 21.16 -15.63 1.07
C LYS A 448 22.64 -15.30 0.88
N GLY A 449 23.44 -15.49 1.91
CA GLY A 449 24.87 -15.39 1.79
C GLY A 449 25.61 -15.80 3.05
N GLU A 450 26.87 -16.12 2.88
CA GLU A 450 27.81 -16.40 3.95
C GLU A 450 29.19 -15.83 3.58
N ALA A 451 29.88 -15.29 4.59
CA ALA A 451 31.27 -14.89 4.47
C ALA A 451 32.07 -15.67 5.52
N GLN A 452 33.11 -16.37 5.10
CA GLN A 452 33.91 -17.23 5.96
C GLN A 452 35.40 -16.97 5.71
N PRO A 453 36.17 -16.58 6.74
CA PRO A 453 37.62 -16.51 6.65
C PRO A 453 38.20 -17.94 6.46
N VAL A 454 39.23 -18.06 5.65
CA VAL A 454 39.96 -19.33 5.40
C VAL A 454 40.62 -19.82 6.69
N GLU A 455 41.32 -18.93 7.39
CA GLU A 455 41.93 -19.22 8.70
C GLU A 455 41.02 -18.61 9.80
N THR A 456 40.63 -19.42 10.78
CA THR A 456 39.85 -18.96 11.96
C THR A 456 40.71 -18.77 13.20
N GLU A 457 42.01 -19.01 13.11
CA GLU A 457 42.94 -18.86 14.24
C GLU A 457 44.20 -18.10 13.81
N LEU A 458 44.56 -17.07 14.56
CA LEU A 458 45.83 -16.38 14.43
C LEU A 458 46.74 -16.76 15.60
N GLN A 459 47.91 -17.32 15.30
CA GLN A 459 48.91 -17.72 16.30
C GLN A 459 49.97 -16.61 16.43
N VAL A 460 50.18 -16.10 17.63
CA VAL A 460 51.18 -15.06 17.94
C VAL A 460 52.06 -15.49 19.14
N SER A 461 53.38 -15.29 19.05
CA SER A 461 54.34 -15.77 20.05
C SER A 461 54.40 -14.88 21.30
N GLU A 462 54.54 -13.56 21.15
CA GLU A 462 54.51 -12.55 22.23
C GLU A 462 53.76 -11.31 21.76
N VAL A 463 53.00 -10.66 22.65
CA VAL A 463 52.28 -9.43 22.33
C VAL A 463 52.28 -8.43 23.49
N THR A 464 52.75 -7.20 23.23
CA THR A 464 52.65 -6.08 24.17
C THR A 464 51.49 -5.18 23.77
N LEU A 465 50.37 -5.21 24.47
CA LEU A 465 49.21 -4.36 24.22
C LEU A 465 49.33 -3.06 25.02
N VAL A 466 49.26 -1.93 24.36
CA VAL A 466 49.27 -0.59 24.96
C VAL A 466 47.93 0.08 24.74
N ARG A 467 47.39 0.73 25.78
CA ARG A 467 46.17 1.54 25.71
C ARG A 467 46.36 2.82 26.50
N GLU A 468 46.29 3.96 25.84
CA GLU A 468 46.53 5.28 26.45
C GLU A 468 45.31 6.17 26.19
N GLU A 469 44.76 6.80 27.23
CA GLU A 469 43.69 7.80 27.06
C GLU A 469 44.26 9.09 26.46
N GLU A 470 43.54 9.70 25.51
CA GLU A 470 43.90 11.04 25.02
C GLU A 470 43.05 12.10 25.75
N PRO A 471 43.67 13.03 26.50
CA PRO A 471 42.93 14.05 27.23
C PRO A 471 42.27 15.03 26.29
N ILE A 472 41.15 15.60 26.74
CA ILE A 472 40.54 16.77 26.12
C ILE A 472 40.87 17.98 26.97
N VAL A 473 41.47 19.00 26.36
CA VAL A 473 41.72 20.30 26.99
C VAL A 473 40.70 21.27 26.39
N PRO A 474 39.54 21.53 27.02
CA PRO A 474 38.43 22.27 26.43
C PRO A 474 38.68 23.79 26.36
N VAL A 475 39.84 24.16 25.83
CA VAL A 475 40.36 25.51 25.69
C VAL A 475 41.02 25.63 24.32
N VAL A 476 40.67 26.68 23.59
CA VAL A 476 41.32 27.04 22.32
C VAL A 476 42.25 28.21 22.58
N PHE A 477 43.50 28.11 22.17
CA PHE A 477 44.53 29.14 22.37
C PHE A 477 44.85 29.85 21.05
N PHE A 478 45.25 31.12 21.13
CA PHE A 478 45.45 31.99 19.98
C PHE A 478 46.83 32.65 19.97
N ASP A 479 47.31 32.92 18.76
CA ASP A 479 48.49 33.76 18.56
C ASP A 479 48.18 35.23 18.93
N PRO A 480 49.21 36.05 19.22
CA PRO A 480 49.02 37.46 19.56
C PRO A 480 48.18 38.20 18.50
N MET A 481 47.17 38.94 18.96
CA MET A 481 46.23 39.70 18.13
C MET A 481 45.41 38.87 17.12
N ASP A 482 45.46 37.53 17.16
CA ASP A 482 44.70 36.66 16.25
C ASP A 482 43.42 36.13 16.94
N ASP A 483 42.39 35.86 16.13
CA ASP A 483 41.13 35.24 16.52
C ASP A 483 40.79 33.98 15.70
N ARG A 484 41.66 33.59 14.76
CA ARG A 484 41.48 32.39 13.94
C ARG A 484 41.77 31.13 14.75
N VAL A 485 40.88 30.15 14.60
CA VAL A 485 41.02 28.84 15.23
C VAL A 485 41.93 27.97 14.35
N ASP A 486 43.09 27.61 14.90
CA ASP A 486 44.05 26.71 14.27
C ASP A 486 43.46 25.29 14.07
N GLU A 487 43.77 24.66 12.94
CA GLU A 487 43.32 23.30 12.61
C GLU A 487 43.73 22.24 13.63
N ARG A 488 44.79 22.49 14.43
CA ARG A 488 45.19 21.56 15.51
C ARG A 488 44.09 21.32 16.54
N PHE A 489 43.14 22.25 16.70
CA PHE A 489 41.99 22.12 17.60
C PHE A 489 40.80 21.39 16.95
N ASN A 490 40.79 21.16 15.63
CA ASN A 490 39.66 20.55 14.92
C ASN A 490 39.27 19.19 15.49
N ARG A 491 40.24 18.34 15.84
CA ARG A 491 39.96 17.02 16.42
C ARG A 491 39.17 17.13 17.72
N MET A 492 39.63 17.98 18.63
CA MET A 492 38.95 18.22 19.90
C MET A 492 37.56 18.81 19.68
N LEU A 493 37.45 19.86 18.87
CA LEU A 493 36.19 20.56 18.61
C LEU A 493 35.17 19.64 17.93
N SER A 494 35.60 18.76 17.02
CA SER A 494 34.71 17.77 16.39
C SER A 494 34.13 16.79 17.40
N VAL A 495 34.93 16.31 18.36
CA VAL A 495 34.47 15.41 19.43
C VAL A 495 33.50 16.11 20.37
N ILE A 496 33.78 17.37 20.73
CA ILE A 496 32.87 18.17 21.57
C ILE A 496 31.54 18.42 20.85
N ALA A 497 31.58 18.75 19.55
CA ALA A 497 30.38 18.97 18.73
C ALA A 497 29.51 17.70 18.62
N GLU A 498 30.14 16.53 18.37
CA GLU A 498 29.45 15.24 18.35
C GLU A 498 28.83 14.89 19.71
N ARG A 499 29.54 15.15 20.81
CA ARG A 499 28.97 14.96 22.16
C ARG A 499 27.79 15.88 22.42
N LEU A 500 27.85 17.15 22.01
CA LEU A 500 26.74 18.09 22.17
C LEU A 500 25.47 17.61 21.46
N LYS A 501 25.60 17.13 20.23
CA LYS A 501 24.50 16.57 19.44
C LYS A 501 23.76 15.43 20.16
N ASN A 502 24.50 14.60 20.89
CA ASN A 502 23.94 13.46 21.64
C ASN A 502 23.43 13.84 23.05
N ASN A 503 23.55 15.10 23.46
CA ASN A 503 23.18 15.57 24.79
C ASN A 503 22.32 16.84 24.70
N PRO A 504 21.03 16.71 24.32
CA PRO A 504 20.18 17.84 23.93
C PRO A 504 19.91 18.86 25.05
N ASP A 505 20.10 18.48 26.32
CA ASP A 505 19.85 19.35 27.48
C ASP A 505 21.16 19.94 28.06
N ILE A 506 22.33 19.64 27.47
CA ILE A 506 23.61 20.27 27.85
C ILE A 506 23.89 21.47 26.94
N GLU A 507 24.26 22.59 27.55
CA GLU A 507 24.76 23.78 26.86
C GLU A 507 26.25 24.00 27.15
N VAL A 508 26.97 24.58 26.20
CA VAL A 508 28.36 25.01 26.37
C VAL A 508 28.43 26.51 26.16
N THR A 509 28.90 27.23 27.18
CA THR A 509 29.16 28.66 27.13
C THR A 509 30.64 28.90 26.84
N LEU A 510 30.94 29.71 25.83
CA LEU A 510 32.28 30.07 25.40
C LEU A 510 32.70 31.41 26.01
N TYR A 511 33.77 31.39 26.80
CA TYR A 511 34.37 32.57 27.43
C TYR A 511 35.65 32.94 26.70
N GLY A 512 35.64 34.06 25.99
CA GLY A 512 36.83 34.59 25.32
C GLY A 512 37.69 35.44 26.25
N TYR A 513 39.00 35.35 26.09
CA TYR A 513 39.98 36.11 26.86
C TYR A 513 41.06 36.72 25.96
N PHE A 514 41.66 37.80 26.42
CA PHE A 514 42.82 38.45 25.81
C PHE A 514 43.93 38.68 26.83
N ASN A 515 45.15 38.88 26.34
CA ASN A 515 46.30 39.16 27.19
C ASN A 515 46.80 40.60 26.94
N PRO A 516 46.65 41.54 27.88
CA PRO A 516 46.98 42.96 27.67
C PRO A 516 48.39 43.22 27.13
N GLU A 517 49.39 42.46 27.58
CA GLU A 517 50.80 42.68 27.22
C GLU A 517 51.10 42.31 25.75
N SER A 518 50.33 41.37 25.18
CA SER A 518 50.60 40.82 23.84
C SER A 518 49.51 41.13 22.81
N ASP A 519 48.27 41.35 23.26
CA ASP A 519 47.14 41.72 22.40
C ASP A 519 46.92 43.24 22.35
N GLY A 520 47.60 44.02 23.20
CA GLY A 520 47.43 45.46 23.34
C GLY A 520 46.77 45.86 24.67
N ASP A 521 47.18 47.01 25.20
CA ASP A 521 46.79 47.54 26.51
C ASP A 521 45.43 48.25 26.52
N VAL A 522 44.87 48.55 25.34
CA VAL A 522 43.54 49.15 25.21
C VAL A 522 42.45 48.11 25.47
N TYR A 523 41.81 48.22 26.64
CA TYR A 523 40.79 47.27 27.10
C TYR A 523 39.65 47.03 26.11
N GLU A 524 39.13 48.09 25.47
CA GLU A 524 38.02 47.97 24.50
C GLU A 524 38.39 47.14 23.25
N TYR A 525 39.64 47.23 22.81
CA TYR A 525 40.16 46.42 21.71
C TYR A 525 40.30 44.96 22.15
N GLY A 526 40.89 44.74 23.33
CA GLY A 526 41.03 43.41 23.93
C GLY A 526 39.68 42.72 24.16
N GLU A 527 38.67 43.44 24.65
CA GLU A 527 37.31 42.92 24.83
C GLU A 527 36.68 42.50 23.49
N LYS A 528 36.83 43.32 22.44
CA LYS A 528 36.36 42.96 21.09
C LYS A 528 37.06 41.72 20.55
N LEU A 529 38.37 41.62 20.74
CA LEU A 529 39.17 40.46 20.33
C LEU A 529 38.74 39.19 21.08
N ALA A 530 38.55 39.28 22.40
CA ALA A 530 38.02 38.18 23.22
C ALA A 530 36.65 37.69 22.72
N ARG A 531 35.72 38.60 22.42
CA ARG A 531 34.42 38.25 21.82
C ARG A 531 34.58 37.62 20.43
N SER A 532 35.54 38.09 19.62
CA SER A 532 35.81 37.53 18.29
C SER A 532 36.31 36.09 18.37
N ARG A 533 37.29 35.82 19.26
CA ARG A 533 37.81 34.48 19.55
C ARG A 533 36.68 33.50 19.92
N ALA A 534 35.79 33.91 20.82
CA ALA A 534 34.64 33.08 21.21
C ALA A 534 33.69 32.79 20.04
N ARG A 535 33.44 33.78 19.15
CA ARG A 535 32.64 33.58 17.93
C ARG A 535 33.33 32.66 16.92
N ALA A 536 34.64 32.75 16.77
CA ALA A 536 35.41 31.89 15.88
C ALA A 536 35.31 30.42 16.32
N VAL A 537 35.49 30.15 17.62
CA VAL A 537 35.32 28.80 18.19
C VAL A 537 33.88 28.30 17.99
N ARG A 538 32.87 29.14 18.24
CA ARG A 538 31.46 28.80 17.96
C ARG A 538 31.28 28.39 16.50
N SER A 539 31.83 29.16 15.57
CA SER A 539 31.69 28.91 14.13
C SER A 539 32.30 27.56 13.73
N VAL A 540 33.44 27.18 14.31
CA VAL A 540 34.06 25.86 14.06
C VAL A 540 33.22 24.71 14.63
N LEU A 541 32.65 24.87 15.84
CA LEU A 541 31.75 23.86 16.41
C LEU A 541 30.51 23.64 15.52
N LEU A 542 29.88 24.73 15.07
CA LEU A 542 28.70 24.68 14.19
C LEU A 542 29.01 24.17 12.78
N ARG A 543 30.25 24.35 12.31
CA ARG A 543 30.71 23.75 11.04
C ARG A 543 30.74 22.22 11.13
N PHE A 544 31.14 21.66 12.28
CA PHE A 544 31.15 20.20 12.47
C PHE A 544 29.74 19.63 12.67
N GLU A 545 28.89 20.30 13.46
CA GLU A 545 27.51 19.86 13.69
C GLU A 545 26.56 21.07 13.73
N PRO A 546 25.85 21.41 12.64
CA PRO A 546 24.98 22.60 12.61
C PRO A 546 23.78 22.53 13.56
N THR A 547 23.35 21.33 13.96
CA THR A 547 22.15 21.11 14.79
C THR A 547 22.32 21.55 16.25
N ILE A 548 23.56 21.77 16.72
CA ILE A 548 23.85 22.16 18.10
C ILE A 548 23.77 23.68 18.32
N MET A 549 23.25 24.43 17.35
CA MET A 549 23.21 25.91 17.36
C MET A 549 22.65 26.48 18.67
N ASP A 550 21.57 25.90 19.18
CA ASP A 550 20.93 26.37 20.41
C ASP A 550 21.70 26.00 21.67
N GLN A 551 22.64 25.06 21.60
CA GLN A 551 23.42 24.58 22.75
C GLN A 551 24.72 25.35 22.95
N VAL A 552 25.23 26.08 21.95
CA VAL A 552 26.52 26.79 22.04
C VAL A 552 26.30 28.29 22.28
N LYS A 553 26.51 28.73 23.51
CA LYS A 553 26.32 30.12 23.95
C LYS A 553 27.64 30.89 23.98
N LEU A 554 27.56 32.22 23.86
CA LEU A 554 28.70 33.12 24.03
C LEU A 554 28.55 33.83 25.37
N ALA A 555 29.60 33.83 26.19
CA ALA A 555 29.60 34.58 27.43
C ALA A 555 29.53 36.09 27.17
N ASN A 556 28.79 36.80 28.01
CA ASN A 556 28.78 38.26 27.98
C ASN A 556 29.91 38.80 28.86
N THR A 557 30.88 39.49 28.25
CA THR A 557 32.03 40.12 28.93
C THR A 557 31.65 41.24 29.91
N GLN A 558 30.37 41.60 30.03
CA GLN A 558 29.89 42.45 31.13
C GLN A 558 29.83 41.71 32.47
N TYR A 559 29.79 40.37 32.47
CA TYR A 559 29.66 39.55 33.68
C TYR A 559 30.94 38.78 34.05
N TYR A 560 32.03 39.00 33.33
CA TYR A 560 33.34 38.43 33.67
C TYR A 560 34.46 39.32 33.11
N ASP A 561 35.64 39.27 33.73
CA ASP A 561 36.83 39.98 33.26
C ASP A 561 37.53 39.19 32.13
N PRO A 562 37.53 39.68 30.87
CA PRO A 562 38.20 39.03 29.74
C PRO A 562 39.72 39.21 29.73
N SER A 563 40.29 40.04 30.61
CA SER A 563 41.75 40.19 30.80
C SER A 563 42.31 39.27 31.89
N ARG A 564 41.46 38.47 32.54
CA ARG A 564 41.85 37.58 33.63
C ARG A 564 42.93 36.58 33.21
N SER A 565 44.08 36.66 33.89
CA SER A 565 45.18 35.70 33.73
C SER A 565 44.80 34.30 34.21
N ARG A 566 45.22 33.29 33.44
CA ARG A 566 45.12 31.85 33.74
C ARG A 566 46.36 31.31 34.47
N CYS A 567 47.51 31.98 34.35
CA CYS A 567 48.79 31.51 34.89
C CYS A 567 49.31 32.37 36.06
N GLY A 568 48.46 32.98 36.87
CA GLY A 568 48.92 33.92 37.91
C GLY A 568 49.44 35.24 37.33
N LYS A 569 50.07 36.08 38.15
CA LYS A 569 50.52 37.41 37.72
C LYS A 569 51.80 37.34 36.90
N ILE A 570 51.92 38.10 35.81
CA ILE A 570 53.07 38.01 34.90
C ILE A 570 54.41 38.38 35.58
N GLU A 571 54.36 39.19 36.63
CA GLU A 571 55.52 39.59 37.44
C GLU A 571 56.07 38.45 38.31
N GLU A 572 55.27 37.41 38.56
CA GLU A 572 55.65 36.24 39.37
C GLU A 572 56.42 35.19 38.55
N HIS A 573 56.50 35.37 37.22
CA HIS A 573 57.18 34.45 36.30
C HIS A 573 58.63 34.83 36.05
N LEU A 574 59.47 33.79 35.87
CA LEU A 574 60.83 33.98 35.38
C LEU A 574 60.79 34.63 33.98
N PRO A 575 61.78 35.46 33.58
CA PRO A 575 61.77 36.13 32.27
C PRO A 575 61.56 35.19 31.08
N LYS A 576 62.11 33.98 31.14
CA LYS A 576 61.96 32.93 30.11
C LYS A 576 60.55 32.32 30.04
N ASP A 577 59.77 32.44 31.11
CA ASP A 577 58.45 31.81 31.26
C ASP A 577 57.32 32.77 30.88
N LYS A 578 57.58 34.10 30.86
CA LYS A 578 56.58 35.13 30.52
C LYS A 578 55.88 34.89 29.17
N PRO A 579 56.58 34.63 28.05
CA PRO A 579 55.90 34.39 26.78
C PRO A 579 55.01 33.13 26.79
N LEU A 580 55.38 32.12 27.60
CA LEU A 580 54.60 30.90 27.76
C LEU A 580 53.33 31.16 28.57
N ALA A 581 53.40 32.00 29.61
CA ALA A 581 52.25 32.41 30.41
C ALA A 581 51.28 33.28 29.59
N GLU A 582 51.78 34.26 28.84
CA GLU A 582 50.97 35.11 27.95
C GLU A 582 50.21 34.28 26.92
N ALA A 583 50.84 33.25 26.36
CA ALA A 583 50.20 32.34 25.41
C ALA A 583 49.05 31.51 26.01
N GLU A 584 49.08 31.25 27.32
CA GLU A 584 47.95 30.62 28.02
C GLU A 584 46.83 31.62 28.35
N ASN A 585 47.09 32.93 28.33
CA ASN A 585 46.07 33.95 28.60
C ASN A 585 45.21 34.27 27.37
N ARG A 586 45.77 34.15 26.15
CA ARG A 586 45.06 34.32 24.87
C ARG A 586 44.24 33.09 24.51
N ARG A 587 42.99 33.03 24.97
CA ARG A 587 42.20 31.78 24.90
C ARG A 587 40.71 31.98 24.75
N THR A 588 40.02 30.89 24.43
CA THR A 588 38.58 30.70 24.65
C THR A 588 38.38 29.45 25.48
N GLU A 589 37.74 29.58 26.64
CA GLU A 589 37.41 28.47 27.53
C GLU A 589 35.96 28.03 27.32
N MET A 590 35.70 26.72 27.45
CA MET A 590 34.38 26.14 27.35
C MET A 590 33.88 25.73 28.74
N VAL A 591 32.67 26.13 29.10
CA VAL A 591 32.01 25.73 30.35
C VAL A 591 30.69 25.08 30.01
N ALA A 592 30.48 23.85 30.50
CA ALA A 592 29.24 23.11 30.27
C ALA A 592 28.26 23.30 31.42
N SER A 593 26.99 23.56 31.09
CA SER A 593 25.86 23.62 32.02
C SER A 593 24.73 22.73 31.54
N VAL A 594 23.85 22.34 32.46
CA VAL A 594 22.66 21.54 32.14
C VAL A 594 21.43 22.42 32.26
N ARG A 595 20.59 22.44 31.22
CA ARG A 595 19.39 23.26 31.16
C ARG A 595 18.48 23.00 32.36
N GLY A 596 18.13 24.05 33.09
CA GLY A 596 17.31 23.98 34.31
C GLY A 596 18.07 23.61 35.58
N PHE A 597 19.37 23.31 35.49
CA PHE A 597 20.24 22.98 36.63
C PHE A 597 21.47 23.90 36.72
N GLU A 598 21.51 25.00 35.98
CA GLU A 598 22.67 25.88 35.85
C GLU A 598 23.15 26.44 37.20
N ASN A 599 22.18 26.79 38.07
CA ASN A 599 22.43 27.32 39.41
C ASN A 599 21.95 26.37 40.52
N TRP A 600 21.57 25.14 40.18
CA TRP A 600 21.03 24.19 41.14
C TRP A 600 22.17 23.48 41.90
N LYS A 601 22.46 23.97 43.11
CA LYS A 601 23.53 23.44 43.96
C LYS A 601 23.13 23.40 45.44
N PRO A 602 22.17 22.54 45.83
CA PRO A 602 21.72 22.47 47.22
C PRO A 602 22.87 22.07 48.16
N VAL A 603 22.83 22.63 49.38
CA VAL A 603 23.85 22.47 50.41
C VAL A 603 23.24 21.74 51.61
N ILE A 604 23.84 20.62 51.98
CA ILE A 604 23.46 19.82 53.15
C ILE A 604 24.50 20.06 54.25
N PHE A 605 24.08 20.55 55.40
CA PHE A 605 24.97 20.77 56.53
C PHE A 605 25.02 19.55 57.44
N PHE A 606 26.17 19.32 58.06
CA PHE A 606 26.41 18.24 59.00
C PHE A 606 26.85 18.81 60.35
N ASP A 607 26.61 18.03 61.40
CA ASP A 607 27.15 18.30 62.72
C ASP A 607 28.63 17.95 62.79
N LYS A 608 29.30 18.59 63.76
CA LYS A 608 30.74 18.48 63.94
C LYS A 608 31.15 17.02 64.17
N ASN A 609 32.12 16.52 63.42
CA ASN A 609 32.61 15.13 63.45
C ASN A 609 31.55 14.07 63.10
N SER A 610 30.41 14.45 62.49
CA SER A 610 29.36 13.52 62.06
C SER A 610 29.23 13.46 60.55
N SER A 611 28.88 12.27 60.03
CA SER A 611 28.47 12.02 58.64
C SER A 611 26.99 11.63 58.51
N GLU A 612 26.24 11.64 59.61
CA GLU A 612 24.80 11.31 59.57
C GLU A 612 24.01 12.41 58.86
N VAL A 613 23.10 12.00 57.98
CA VAL A 613 22.35 12.91 57.11
C VAL A 613 20.97 13.17 57.73
N ASP A 614 20.63 14.43 57.92
CA ASP A 614 19.25 14.84 58.21
C ASP A 614 18.38 14.66 56.95
N LEU A 615 17.37 13.79 57.04
CA LEU A 615 16.50 13.46 55.91
C LEU A 615 15.64 14.66 55.46
N GLU A 616 15.33 15.60 56.35
CA GLU A 616 14.60 16.83 56.00
C GLU A 616 15.45 17.75 55.12
N ALA A 617 16.78 17.75 55.30
CA ALA A 617 17.69 18.53 54.47
C ALA A 617 17.70 18.06 53.00
N LEU A 618 17.22 16.85 52.71
CA LEU A 618 17.14 16.29 51.34
C LEU A 618 15.83 16.65 50.59
N GLN A 619 14.94 17.47 51.16
CA GLN A 619 13.67 17.85 50.52
C GLN A 619 13.85 18.48 49.13
N THR A 620 14.83 19.37 48.96
CA THR A 620 15.13 19.99 47.65
C THR A 620 15.58 18.96 46.61
N LEU A 621 16.30 17.93 47.03
CA LEU A 621 16.72 16.84 46.15
C LEU A 621 15.53 15.94 45.77
N ARG A 622 14.61 15.67 46.72
CA ARG A 622 13.38 14.90 46.47
C ARG A 622 12.46 15.61 45.48
N ALA A 623 12.32 16.93 45.60
CA ALA A 623 11.48 17.73 44.71
C ALA A 623 11.95 17.68 43.24
N GLU A 624 13.27 17.54 42.99
CA GLU A 624 13.84 17.49 41.64
C GLU A 624 14.09 16.07 41.10
N ALA A 625 13.68 15.03 41.83
CA ALA A 625 14.00 13.64 41.51
C ALA A 625 13.63 13.24 40.06
N ASP A 626 12.43 13.59 39.61
CA ASP A 626 11.95 13.23 38.27
C ASP A 626 12.66 14.02 37.15
N ASN A 627 12.99 15.29 37.41
CA ASN A 627 13.78 16.10 36.49
C ASN A 627 15.20 15.54 36.34
N ILE A 628 15.83 15.16 37.45
CA ILE A 628 17.16 14.54 37.45
C ILE A 628 17.14 13.23 36.64
N LYS A 629 16.13 12.37 36.86
CA LYS A 629 15.99 11.11 36.10
C LYS A 629 15.92 11.37 34.59
N ARG A 630 15.03 12.28 34.19
CA ARG A 630 14.82 12.66 32.79
C ARG A 630 16.08 13.21 32.14
N ILE A 631 16.80 14.11 32.81
CA ILE A 631 18.06 14.68 32.31
C ILE A 631 19.11 13.58 32.14
N MET A 632 19.31 12.75 33.16
CA MET A 632 20.32 11.69 33.11
C MET A 632 20.02 10.66 32.01
N GLU A 633 18.75 10.35 31.77
CA GLU A 633 18.30 9.44 30.70
C GLU A 633 18.56 9.98 29.30
N ARG A 634 18.25 11.27 29.07
CA ARG A 634 18.35 11.90 27.74
C ARG A 634 19.78 12.32 27.38
N ASN A 635 20.67 12.45 28.36
CA ASN A 635 22.01 13.01 28.17
C ASN A 635 23.08 12.02 28.69
N PRO A 636 23.72 11.24 27.79
CA PRO A 636 24.78 10.28 28.16
C PRO A 636 26.00 10.89 28.88
N GLU A 637 26.24 12.18 28.71
CA GLU A 637 27.36 12.93 29.28
C GLU A 637 26.97 13.74 30.53
N ALA A 638 25.68 13.76 30.91
CA ALA A 638 25.24 14.38 32.16
C ALA A 638 25.62 13.52 33.37
N ILE A 639 26.03 14.20 34.43
CA ILE A 639 26.63 13.60 35.63
C ILE A 639 25.98 14.20 36.88
N PHE A 640 25.71 13.33 37.84
CA PHE A 640 25.28 13.70 39.18
C PHE A 640 26.48 13.60 40.13
N LEU A 641 26.78 14.68 40.83
CA LEU A 641 27.95 14.77 41.71
C LEU A 641 27.54 15.18 43.12
N VAL A 642 28.03 14.45 44.12
CA VAL A 642 27.95 14.84 45.53
C VAL A 642 29.36 15.15 46.04
N THR A 643 29.60 16.40 46.42
CA THR A 643 30.89 16.83 46.98
C THR A 643 30.76 17.05 48.48
N GLY A 644 31.49 16.28 49.29
CA GLY A 644 31.56 16.44 50.74
C GLY A 644 32.74 17.32 51.16
N TYR A 645 32.55 18.06 52.26
CA TYR A 645 33.53 18.98 52.85
C TYR A 645 33.65 18.71 54.35
N ALA A 646 34.88 18.74 54.85
CA ALA A 646 35.15 18.80 56.28
C ALA A 646 35.12 20.25 56.78
N GLY A 647 34.62 20.42 58.00
CA GLY A 647 34.67 21.66 58.77
C GLY A 647 36.03 21.91 59.40
N LYS A 648 36.35 23.17 59.70
CA LYS A 648 37.54 23.55 60.46
C LYS A 648 37.54 22.89 61.85
N GLY A 649 38.64 22.23 62.20
CA GLY A 649 38.82 21.60 63.53
C GLY A 649 38.12 20.24 63.73
N GLU A 650 37.75 19.57 62.63
CA GLU A 650 37.21 18.20 62.67
C GLU A 650 38.32 17.14 62.63
N GLN A 651 38.05 15.98 63.23
CA GLN A 651 38.97 14.84 63.23
C GLN A 651 38.87 14.08 61.91
N ASN A 652 40.04 13.72 61.35
CA ASN A 652 40.16 12.97 60.09
C ASN A 652 39.34 13.58 58.92
N PRO A 653 39.62 14.84 58.55
CA PRO A 653 38.78 15.61 57.64
C PRO A 653 38.58 14.96 56.27
N VAL A 654 39.61 14.27 55.75
CA VAL A 654 39.53 13.58 54.46
C VAL A 654 38.49 12.46 54.50
N ARG A 655 38.53 11.61 55.54
CA ARG A 655 37.58 10.50 55.70
C ARG A 655 36.17 11.02 55.92
N LEU A 656 36.02 12.04 56.76
CA LEU A 656 34.72 12.62 57.10
C LEU A 656 34.05 13.29 55.89
N ALA A 657 34.81 14.01 55.06
CA ALA A 657 34.31 14.57 53.80
C ALA A 657 33.83 13.48 52.84
N PHE A 658 34.56 12.36 52.74
CA PHE A 658 34.16 11.20 51.94
C PHE A 658 32.90 10.54 52.47
N ASP A 659 32.84 10.26 53.78
CA ASP A 659 31.69 9.58 54.42
C ASP A 659 30.40 10.40 54.29
N ARG A 660 30.47 11.73 54.36
CA ARG A 660 29.32 12.63 54.12
C ARG A 660 28.78 12.52 52.69
N ALA A 661 29.67 12.59 51.69
CA ALA A 661 29.27 12.44 50.29
C ALA A 661 28.68 11.05 50.03
N PHE A 662 29.28 10.02 50.64
CA PHE A 662 28.85 8.64 50.54
C PHE A 662 27.46 8.40 51.17
N LYS A 663 27.20 8.95 52.35
CA LYS A 663 25.90 8.82 53.03
C LYS A 663 24.77 9.43 52.21
N ILE A 664 24.96 10.62 51.64
CA ILE A 664 23.98 11.22 50.72
C ILE A 664 23.76 10.35 49.49
N ARG A 665 24.85 9.81 48.90
CA ARG A 665 24.73 8.89 47.76
C ARG A 665 23.90 7.65 48.10
N SER A 666 24.08 7.09 49.30
CA SER A 666 23.32 5.92 49.75
C SER A 666 21.82 6.22 49.84
N GLU A 667 21.46 7.43 50.27
CA GLU A 667 20.07 7.90 50.27
C GLU A 667 19.48 8.12 48.86
N LEU A 668 20.30 8.23 47.81
CA LEU A 668 19.79 8.36 46.45
C LEU A 668 18.99 7.14 46.00
N GLU A 669 19.25 5.95 46.55
CA GLU A 669 18.47 4.75 46.22
C GLU A 669 17.01 4.90 46.68
N ASN A 670 16.79 5.54 47.83
CA ASN A 670 15.46 5.83 48.38
C ASN A 670 14.75 6.98 47.65
N ILE A 671 15.52 7.89 47.03
CA ILE A 671 14.98 9.10 46.36
C ILE A 671 14.74 8.85 44.87
N LEU A 672 15.74 8.31 44.18
CA LEU A 672 15.73 8.10 42.73
C LEU A 672 15.34 6.65 42.36
N GLY A 673 15.35 5.71 43.31
CA GLY A 673 15.10 4.29 43.09
C GLY A 673 16.39 3.51 42.85
N ALA A 674 16.50 2.33 43.48
CA ALA A 674 17.69 1.49 43.42
C ALA A 674 18.07 1.08 41.98
N ASP A 675 17.09 0.73 41.14
CA ASP A 675 17.33 0.38 39.74
C ASP A 675 17.95 1.53 38.95
N PHE A 676 17.49 2.75 39.18
CA PHE A 676 18.06 3.94 38.56
C PHE A 676 19.49 4.16 39.04
N VAL A 677 19.72 4.20 40.36
CA VAL A 677 21.06 4.44 40.92
C VAL A 677 22.06 3.38 40.42
N ASN A 678 21.66 2.11 40.35
CA ASN A 678 22.48 1.03 39.82
C ASN A 678 22.79 1.20 38.33
N ARG A 679 21.78 1.48 37.51
CA ARG A 679 21.94 1.71 36.06
C ARG A 679 22.86 2.89 35.75
N PHE A 680 22.76 3.96 36.53
CA PHE A 680 23.54 5.18 36.37
C PHE A 680 24.75 5.29 37.31
N SER A 681 25.14 4.20 37.96
CA SER A 681 26.26 4.15 38.92
C SER A 681 27.59 4.66 38.36
N ARG A 682 27.78 4.61 37.03
CA ARG A 682 28.95 5.17 36.32
C ARG A 682 28.83 6.66 35.99
N ARG A 683 27.79 7.33 36.47
CA ARG A 683 27.48 8.76 36.26
C ARG A 683 26.93 9.45 37.51
N ILE A 684 26.81 8.73 38.61
CA ILE A 684 26.51 9.24 39.94
C ILE A 684 27.78 9.08 40.76
N PHE A 685 28.50 10.18 40.94
CA PHE A 685 29.79 10.16 41.60
C PHE A 685 29.75 10.91 42.92
N ILE A 686 30.70 10.55 43.79
CA ILE A 686 31.00 11.29 45.00
C ILE A 686 32.38 11.93 44.86
N TYR A 687 32.66 12.96 45.66
CA TYR A 687 33.99 13.55 45.75
C TYR A 687 34.19 14.08 47.17
N ALA A 688 35.35 13.81 47.76
CA ALA A 688 35.73 14.36 49.05
C ALA A 688 36.64 15.56 48.79
N ASN A 689 36.16 16.77 49.07
CA ASN A 689 37.00 17.95 48.93
C ASN A 689 38.04 17.97 50.06
N THR A 690 39.31 17.83 49.68
CA THR A 690 40.47 17.85 50.58
C THR A 690 41.29 19.13 50.47
N ASP A 691 40.90 20.03 49.56
CA ASP A 691 41.66 21.24 49.24
C ASP A 691 41.35 22.39 50.21
N LYS A 692 40.09 22.51 50.65
CA LYS A 692 39.65 23.59 51.54
C LYS A 692 38.69 23.07 52.61
N LEU A 693 39.02 23.35 53.87
CA LEU A 693 38.09 23.15 54.98
C LEU A 693 36.99 24.21 54.93
N ALA A 694 35.74 23.76 54.99
CA ALA A 694 34.57 24.62 55.12
C ALA A 694 34.46 25.17 56.55
N ASP A 695 33.69 26.25 56.74
CA ASP A 695 33.45 26.78 58.09
C ASP A 695 32.60 25.81 58.93
N ARG A 696 31.65 25.11 58.30
CA ARG A 696 30.89 23.98 58.86
C ARG A 696 30.97 22.80 57.90
N GLY A 697 31.01 21.59 58.45
CA GLY A 697 30.88 20.36 57.68
C GLY A 697 29.64 20.40 56.78
N LYS A 698 29.83 20.15 55.49
CA LYS A 698 28.74 20.25 54.51
C LYS A 698 28.96 19.32 53.33
N ALA A 699 27.91 19.07 52.55
CA ALA A 699 28.01 18.50 51.23
C ALA A 699 27.19 19.34 50.24
N THR A 700 27.61 19.34 48.98
CA THR A 700 26.90 20.00 47.89
C THR A 700 26.56 18.99 46.82
N ILE A 701 25.39 19.14 46.21
CA ILE A 701 24.91 18.26 45.14
C ILE A 701 24.84 19.09 43.86
N GLN A 702 25.20 18.50 42.72
CA GLN A 702 25.15 19.19 41.44
C GLN A 702 24.86 18.21 40.30
N VAL A 703 24.05 18.63 39.33
CA VAL A 703 23.96 17.99 38.01
C VAL A 703 24.79 18.81 37.04
N THR A 704 25.77 18.20 36.38
CA THR A 704 26.73 18.90 35.53
C THR A 704 26.93 18.22 34.19
N GLY A 705 27.23 19.03 33.17
CA GLY A 705 27.61 18.59 31.83
C GLY A 705 29.12 18.44 31.64
N GLU A 706 29.94 18.58 32.70
CA GLU A 706 31.41 18.51 32.58
C GLU A 706 31.94 17.22 31.95
N GLY A 707 31.20 16.11 32.05
CA GLY A 707 31.53 14.86 31.35
C GLY A 707 31.72 15.07 29.85
N LEU A 708 30.90 15.94 29.26
CA LEU A 708 30.95 16.28 27.84
C LEU A 708 32.30 16.87 27.43
N LEU A 709 32.86 17.76 28.25
CA LEU A 709 34.10 18.48 27.96
C LEU A 709 35.35 17.73 28.40
N TYR A 710 35.30 17.05 29.54
CA TYR A 710 36.52 16.56 30.21
C TYR A 710 36.70 15.04 30.15
N ARG A 711 35.74 14.27 29.62
CA ARG A 711 35.92 12.82 29.41
C ARG A 711 36.98 12.56 28.35
N PRO A 712 38.09 11.87 28.69
CA PRO A 712 39.13 11.56 27.71
C PRO A 712 38.59 10.70 26.57
N MET A 713 39.26 10.77 25.42
CA MET A 713 39.02 9.83 24.33
C MET A 713 39.68 8.51 24.70
N GLU A 714 38.89 7.43 24.74
CA GLU A 714 39.41 6.09 25.02
C GLU A 714 40.37 5.65 23.90
N GLY A 715 41.62 5.35 24.25
CA GLY A 715 42.56 4.72 23.32
C GLY A 715 42.09 3.31 22.96
N LYS A 716 42.31 2.91 21.71
CA LYS A 716 42.22 1.50 21.29
C LYS A 716 43.45 0.75 21.83
N TRP A 717 43.30 -0.56 22.04
CA TRP A 717 44.46 -1.41 22.26
C TRP A 717 45.31 -1.43 20.99
N ALA A 718 46.54 -1.00 21.12
CA ALA A 718 47.54 -1.06 20.07
C ALA A 718 48.62 -2.02 20.55
N ALA A 719 48.85 -3.13 19.86
CA ALA A 719 50.01 -3.94 20.23
C ALA A 719 51.28 -3.48 19.53
N LYS A 720 52.29 -3.27 20.37
CA LYS A 720 53.51 -2.53 20.10
C LYS A 720 54.64 -3.42 19.61
N ASP A 721 54.66 -4.67 20.07
CA ASP A 721 55.65 -5.67 19.73
C ASP A 721 54.92 -6.96 19.37
N TYR A 722 55.13 -7.48 18.16
CA TYR A 722 54.69 -8.81 17.72
C TYR A 722 55.86 -9.50 17.01
N GLU A 723 56.08 -10.78 17.32
CA GLU A 723 56.88 -11.66 16.45
C GLU A 723 55.91 -12.49 15.59
N PHE A 724 55.89 -12.23 14.29
CA PHE A 724 55.16 -13.07 13.33
C PHE A 724 55.97 -14.35 13.03
N GLN A 725 55.31 -15.51 12.99
CA GLN A 725 55.95 -16.71 12.44
C GLN A 725 55.97 -16.77 10.90
N LYS A 726 55.24 -15.90 10.20
CA LYS A 726 55.34 -15.54 8.75
C LYS A 726 54.11 -14.70 8.35
N ASP A 727 54.25 -13.80 7.38
CA ASP A 727 53.17 -13.03 6.77
C ASP A 727 52.11 -13.96 6.13
N LYS A 728 51.03 -14.28 6.86
CA LYS A 728 49.87 -14.98 6.31
C LYS A 728 48.73 -13.99 6.11
N MET A 729 48.57 -13.46 4.89
CA MET A 729 47.29 -12.88 4.48
C MET A 729 46.19 -13.94 4.64
N ASN A 730 45.11 -13.60 5.33
CA ASN A 730 43.89 -14.39 5.33
C ASN A 730 43.01 -13.99 4.14
N PHE A 731 42.10 -14.87 3.75
CA PHE A 731 41.14 -14.59 2.68
C PHE A 731 39.74 -14.88 3.19
N VAL A 732 38.82 -13.95 2.99
CA VAL A 732 37.41 -14.12 3.35
C VAL A 732 36.67 -14.58 2.10
N VAL A 733 36.24 -15.84 2.08
CA VAL A 733 35.44 -16.40 0.98
C VAL A 733 33.98 -16.04 1.20
N ILE A 734 33.34 -15.51 0.16
CA ILE A 734 31.96 -15.05 0.20
C ILE A 734 31.15 -15.84 -0.82
N LYS A 735 30.07 -16.46 -0.37
CA LYS A 735 29.06 -17.07 -1.24
C LYS A 735 27.76 -16.34 -1.02
N SER A 736 27.14 -15.85 -2.08
CA SER A 736 25.86 -15.16 -2.00
C SER A 736 24.95 -15.52 -3.16
N ASN A 737 23.65 -15.54 -2.89
CA ASN A 737 22.60 -15.66 -3.88
C ASN A 737 21.50 -14.64 -3.52
N VAL A 738 21.34 -13.63 -4.37
CA VAL A 738 20.43 -12.49 -4.14
C VAL A 738 19.57 -12.29 -5.38
N GLU A 739 18.42 -12.95 -5.41
CA GLU A 739 17.54 -12.98 -6.59
C GLU A 739 16.97 -11.60 -6.96
N ALA A 740 16.69 -10.75 -5.96
CA ALA A 740 16.15 -9.39 -6.15
C ALA A 740 17.22 -8.38 -6.60
N GLY A 741 18.48 -8.80 -6.76
CA GLY A 741 19.62 -7.92 -6.96
C GLY A 741 20.02 -7.18 -5.69
N VAL A 742 21.29 -6.83 -5.60
CA VAL A 742 21.88 -6.19 -4.41
C VAL A 742 21.75 -4.69 -4.52
N ASP A 743 21.10 -4.07 -3.53
CA ASP A 743 21.08 -2.62 -3.33
C ASP A 743 22.41 -2.20 -2.70
N SER A 744 22.73 -2.79 -1.55
CA SER A 744 24.01 -2.58 -0.87
C SER A 744 24.48 -3.84 -0.16
N PHE A 745 25.79 -4.01 -0.04
CA PHE A 745 26.39 -5.04 0.79
C PHE A 745 27.51 -4.44 1.63
N ARG A 746 27.78 -5.06 2.78
CA ARG A 746 28.93 -4.76 3.62
C ARG A 746 29.50 -6.05 4.17
N VAL A 747 30.80 -6.22 4.03
CA VAL A 747 31.56 -7.27 4.69
C VAL A 747 32.45 -6.61 5.73
N SER A 748 32.21 -6.92 6.99
CA SER A 748 32.95 -6.33 8.10
C SER A 748 33.51 -7.41 9.01
N VAL A 749 34.63 -7.12 9.66
CA VAL A 749 35.10 -7.86 10.82
C VAL A 749 34.53 -7.15 12.03
N ILE A 750 33.87 -7.89 12.92
CA ILE A 750 33.29 -7.39 14.16
C ILE A 750 33.84 -8.16 15.34
N ASP A 751 33.79 -7.57 16.53
CA ASP A 751 34.08 -8.28 17.78
C ASP A 751 32.83 -8.98 18.38
N ASP A 752 33.03 -9.67 19.51
CA ASP A 752 32.00 -10.37 20.28
C ASP A 752 30.90 -9.45 20.84
N ARG A 753 31.18 -8.15 20.94
CA ARG A 753 30.23 -7.11 21.36
C ARG A 753 29.51 -6.44 20.19
N GLY A 754 29.82 -6.83 18.95
CA GLY A 754 29.25 -6.26 17.74
C GLY A 754 29.87 -4.94 17.29
N ASN A 755 31.00 -4.50 17.87
CA ASN A 755 31.70 -3.33 17.37
C ASN A 755 32.42 -3.67 16.07
N ILE A 756 32.34 -2.77 15.09
CA ILE A 756 33.05 -2.92 13.82
C ILE A 756 34.54 -2.75 14.07
N PHE A 757 35.29 -3.82 13.84
CA PHE A 757 36.74 -3.82 13.82
C PHE A 757 37.24 -3.26 12.47
N ARG A 758 36.78 -3.81 11.35
CA ARG A 758 37.13 -3.33 9.99
C ARG A 758 35.98 -3.51 9.02
N VAL A 759 35.83 -2.60 8.07
CA VAL A 759 35.05 -2.86 6.86
C VAL A 759 36.02 -3.36 5.78
N LEU A 760 35.81 -4.59 5.31
CA LEU A 760 36.64 -5.24 4.30
C LEU A 760 36.20 -4.85 2.89
N ALA A 761 34.89 -4.78 2.65
CA ALA A 761 34.32 -4.23 1.43
C ALA A 761 32.91 -3.70 1.71
N GLU A 762 32.52 -2.64 1.02
CA GLU A 762 31.15 -2.16 0.95
C GLU A 762 30.88 -1.58 -0.43
N GLY A 763 29.65 -1.70 -0.91
CA GLY A 763 29.30 -1.25 -2.25
C GLY A 763 27.90 -1.67 -2.67
N THR A 764 27.58 -1.42 -3.94
CA THR A 764 26.31 -1.76 -4.59
C THR A 764 26.54 -2.75 -5.72
N GLY A 765 25.55 -3.58 -6.07
CA GLY A 765 25.67 -4.55 -7.16
C GLY A 765 26.44 -5.83 -6.80
N ARG A 766 27.44 -6.22 -7.60
CA ARG A 766 28.07 -7.55 -7.48
C ARG A 766 28.92 -7.66 -6.21
N ILE A 767 28.58 -8.63 -5.36
CA ILE A 767 29.34 -8.96 -4.15
C ILE A 767 30.63 -9.71 -4.55
N PRO A 768 31.82 -9.30 -4.07
CA PRO A 768 33.07 -10.02 -4.32
C PRO A 768 33.00 -11.47 -3.82
N GLU A 769 33.58 -12.41 -4.56
CA GLU A 769 33.64 -13.84 -4.15
C GLU A 769 34.70 -14.11 -3.08
N GLY A 770 35.63 -13.18 -2.90
CA GLY A 770 36.41 -13.11 -1.67
C GLY A 770 37.26 -11.87 -1.53
N ILE A 771 37.65 -11.61 -0.29
CA ILE A 771 38.34 -10.38 0.10
C ILE A 771 39.60 -10.73 0.89
N PRO A 772 40.77 -10.25 0.46
CA PRO A 772 41.98 -10.38 1.25
C PRO A 772 41.87 -9.60 2.57
N TRP A 773 42.32 -10.21 3.67
CA TRP A 773 42.40 -9.56 4.97
C TRP A 773 43.70 -9.94 5.68
N ASP A 774 44.47 -8.95 6.05
CA ASP A 774 45.78 -9.06 6.69
C ASP A 774 45.70 -9.11 8.23
N TRP A 775 44.53 -9.44 8.80
CA TRP A 775 44.27 -9.47 10.25
C TRP A 775 44.23 -8.10 10.96
N HIS A 776 44.44 -7.01 10.22
CA HIS A 776 44.45 -5.66 10.78
C HIS A 776 43.12 -4.92 10.59
N ASP A 777 42.87 -3.85 11.35
CA ASP A 777 41.80 -2.89 11.13
C ASP A 777 42.15 -1.82 10.06
N ALA A 778 41.24 -0.89 9.77
CA ALA A 778 41.50 0.23 8.84
C ALA A 778 42.63 1.18 9.31
N HIS A 779 42.95 1.12 10.60
CA HIS A 779 44.03 1.84 11.24
C HIS A 779 45.15 0.85 11.58
N GLY A 780 45.34 -0.22 10.78
CA GLY A 780 46.39 -1.23 10.93
C GLY A 780 46.57 -1.89 12.31
N ASN A 781 45.61 -1.80 13.24
CA ASN A 781 45.67 -2.52 14.51
C ASN A 781 45.38 -4.00 14.26
N LEU A 782 46.18 -4.91 14.81
CA LEU A 782 45.92 -6.35 14.71
C LEU A 782 44.72 -6.74 15.58
N ILE A 783 44.00 -7.80 15.20
CA ILE A 783 43.03 -8.43 16.10
C ILE A 783 43.68 -8.84 17.43
N THR A 784 42.99 -8.61 18.54
CA THR A 784 43.54 -8.80 19.88
C THR A 784 43.08 -10.10 20.54
N PRO A 785 43.88 -10.72 21.42
CA PRO A 785 43.54 -11.99 22.07
C PRO A 785 42.49 -11.90 23.18
N ASP A 786 42.13 -10.71 23.63
CA ASP A 786 41.06 -10.50 24.62
C ASP A 786 39.64 -10.53 24.01
N ARG A 787 39.53 -10.61 22.68
CA ARG A 787 38.25 -10.62 21.97
C ARG A 787 38.14 -11.81 21.02
N THR A 788 36.90 -12.20 20.75
CA THR A 788 36.58 -13.11 19.66
C THR A 788 36.03 -12.31 18.50
N TYR A 789 36.54 -12.52 17.30
CA TYR A 789 36.12 -11.78 16.11
C TYR A 789 35.24 -12.64 15.21
N TYR A 790 34.44 -11.99 14.37
CA TYR A 790 33.61 -12.64 13.37
C TYR A 790 33.66 -11.82 12.09
N VAL A 791 33.63 -12.49 10.94
CA VAL A 791 33.27 -11.80 9.70
C VAL A 791 31.75 -11.74 9.63
N GLN A 792 31.19 -10.54 9.50
CA GLN A 792 29.78 -10.29 9.30
C GLN A 792 29.54 -9.88 7.84
N LEU A 793 28.65 -10.61 7.16
CA LEU A 793 28.13 -10.27 5.86
C LEU A 793 26.74 -9.66 6.04
N GLU A 794 26.59 -8.42 5.60
CA GLU A 794 25.32 -7.71 5.52
C GLU A 794 24.98 -7.53 4.05
N ILE A 795 23.77 -7.96 3.66
CA ILE A 795 23.24 -7.74 2.31
C ILE A 795 21.87 -7.09 2.46
N LYS A 796 21.69 -5.99 1.73
CA LYS A 796 20.39 -5.39 1.48
C LYS A 796 20.07 -5.55 0.00
N ASP A 797 18.92 -6.14 -0.31
CA ASP A 797 18.46 -6.26 -1.68
C ASP A 797 17.72 -4.99 -2.16
N ARG A 798 17.40 -4.92 -3.46
CA ARG A 798 16.68 -3.79 -4.07
C ARG A 798 15.23 -3.64 -3.62
N LEU A 799 14.69 -4.63 -2.91
CA LEU A 799 13.35 -4.61 -2.32
C LEU A 799 13.38 -4.24 -0.84
N GLY A 800 14.56 -3.96 -0.28
CA GLY A 800 14.74 -3.53 1.10
C GLY A 800 14.90 -4.65 2.11
N GLN A 801 14.88 -5.93 1.70
CA GLN A 801 15.12 -7.06 2.60
C GLN A 801 16.58 -7.06 3.05
N ARG A 802 16.81 -7.38 4.33
CA ARG A 802 18.14 -7.39 4.95
C ARG A 802 18.50 -8.77 5.45
N MET A 803 19.70 -9.23 5.13
CA MET A 803 20.32 -10.42 5.70
C MET A 803 21.61 -10.03 6.40
N VAL A 804 21.79 -10.55 7.61
CA VAL A 804 23.02 -10.41 8.41
C VAL A 804 23.45 -11.80 8.85
N LYS A 805 24.66 -12.22 8.48
CA LYS A 805 25.20 -13.52 8.90
C LYS A 805 26.65 -13.39 9.37
N ARG A 806 26.97 -14.09 10.46
CA ARG A 806 28.31 -14.12 11.06
C ARG A 806 29.02 -15.42 10.69
N SER A 807 30.33 -15.34 10.49
CA SER A 807 31.21 -16.49 10.29
C SER A 807 31.38 -17.33 11.55
N LYS A 808 32.14 -18.42 11.45
CA LYS A 808 32.73 -19.05 12.64
C LYS A 808 33.62 -18.06 13.42
N PRO A 809 33.73 -18.18 14.75
CA PRO A 809 34.56 -17.30 15.57
C PRO A 809 36.03 -17.38 15.16
N ILE A 810 36.64 -16.22 14.97
CA ILE A 810 38.06 -16.02 14.77
C ILE A 810 38.70 -15.79 16.15
N LYS A 811 39.69 -16.60 16.49
CA LYS A 811 40.41 -16.52 17.77
C LYS A 811 41.88 -16.18 17.56
N VAL A 812 42.45 -15.44 18.51
CA VAL A 812 43.89 -15.19 18.55
C VAL A 812 44.48 -15.98 19.72
N ASN A 813 45.39 -16.90 19.41
CA ASN A 813 46.06 -17.74 20.39
C ASN A 813 47.47 -17.21 20.66
N VAL A 814 47.76 -16.84 21.92
CA VAL A 814 49.07 -16.34 22.34
C VAL A 814 49.84 -17.44 23.08
N GLN A 815 51.02 -17.79 22.58
CA GLN A 815 51.76 -18.97 23.06
C GLN A 815 52.66 -18.74 24.28
N LYS A 816 53.27 -17.55 24.47
CA LYS A 816 54.28 -17.33 25.54
C LYS A 816 53.91 -16.30 26.62
N LEU A 817 53.65 -15.04 26.27
CA LEU A 817 53.42 -13.96 27.25
C LEU A 817 52.62 -12.80 26.63
N THR A 818 51.67 -12.24 27.39
CA THR A 818 50.99 -10.99 27.04
C THR A 818 51.30 -9.93 28.08
N ARG A 819 51.91 -8.82 27.67
CA ARG A 819 52.12 -7.64 28.53
C ARG A 819 51.07 -6.59 28.18
N GLN A 820 50.32 -6.11 29.16
CA GLN A 820 49.37 -5.03 28.97
C GLN A 820 49.84 -3.79 29.73
N VAL A 821 50.00 -2.68 29.01
CA VAL A 821 50.25 -1.37 29.59
C VAL A 821 49.04 -0.49 29.32
N GLU A 822 48.39 -0.02 30.38
CA GLU A 822 47.23 0.85 30.26
C GLU A 822 47.44 2.14 31.06
N THR A 823 47.41 3.28 30.38
CA THR A 823 47.58 4.60 30.98
C THR A 823 46.26 5.35 30.91
N LEU A 824 45.68 5.64 32.08
CA LEU A 824 44.45 6.42 32.21
C LEU A 824 44.77 7.77 32.86
N ILE A 825 44.04 8.80 32.47
CA ILE A 825 44.21 10.14 33.05
C ILE A 825 43.28 10.23 34.25
N LEU A 826 43.85 10.52 35.41
CA LEU A 826 43.09 10.76 36.64
C LEU A 826 42.53 12.17 36.61
N VAL A 827 43.42 13.16 36.65
CA VAL A 827 43.08 14.56 36.88
C VAL A 827 44.06 15.48 36.13
N GLN A 828 43.56 16.61 35.62
CA GLN A 828 44.36 17.72 35.09
C GLN A 828 44.25 18.96 35.99
N PHE A 829 45.30 19.78 35.99
CA PHE A 829 45.44 20.92 36.90
C PHE A 829 45.69 22.22 36.13
N VAL A 830 45.13 23.31 36.65
CA VAL A 830 45.51 24.68 36.26
C VAL A 830 46.94 24.98 36.79
N PHE A 831 47.58 26.03 36.25
CA PHE A 831 48.96 26.41 36.59
C PHE A 831 49.14 26.61 38.11
N ASP A 832 50.24 26.08 38.66
CA ASP A 832 50.68 26.23 40.08
C ASP A 832 49.61 25.94 41.16
N GLU A 833 48.51 25.28 40.80
CA GLU A 833 47.44 24.93 41.73
C GLU A 833 47.49 23.46 42.17
N LYS A 834 46.99 23.18 43.37
CA LYS A 834 46.73 21.81 43.87
C LYS A 834 45.30 21.34 43.58
N THR A 835 44.46 22.26 43.10
CA THR A 835 43.06 22.08 42.71
C THR A 835 42.96 21.70 41.24
N SER A 836 42.08 20.76 40.93
CA SER A 836 41.81 20.28 39.59
C SER A 836 41.05 21.29 38.73
N GLU A 837 41.21 21.14 37.42
CA GLU A 837 40.50 21.96 36.43
C GLU A 837 39.03 21.54 36.29
N SER A 838 38.70 20.27 36.60
CA SER A 838 37.35 19.72 36.48
C SER A 838 37.02 18.81 37.65
N VAL A 839 35.86 19.06 38.25
CA VAL A 839 35.33 18.23 39.33
C VAL A 839 34.87 16.88 38.80
N PHE A 840 34.48 16.80 37.52
CA PHE A 840 34.26 15.51 36.86
C PHE A 840 35.53 14.64 36.85
N GLN A 841 36.70 15.18 36.49
CA GLN A 841 37.92 14.37 36.44
C GLN A 841 38.27 13.77 37.80
N GLU A 842 38.13 14.54 38.88
CA GLU A 842 38.26 14.06 40.26
C GLU A 842 37.26 12.94 40.59
N SER A 843 36.03 13.07 40.11
CA SER A 843 34.96 12.10 40.38
C SER A 843 35.15 10.76 39.64
N ARG A 844 35.97 10.71 38.58
CA ARG A 844 36.31 9.47 37.83
C ARG A 844 37.13 8.47 38.64
N LEU A 845 37.65 8.86 39.80
CA LEU A 845 38.39 7.97 40.69
C LEU A 845 37.62 6.69 41.03
N GLU A 846 36.30 6.76 41.20
CA GLU A 846 35.50 5.56 41.44
C GLU A 846 35.51 4.60 40.25
N TYR A 847 35.36 5.12 39.02
CA TYR A 847 35.45 4.32 37.80
C TYR A 847 36.80 3.61 37.71
N ILE A 848 37.88 4.33 38.02
CA ILE A 848 39.23 3.81 38.04
C ILE A 848 39.40 2.76 39.14
N ALA A 849 38.85 2.98 40.34
CA ALA A 849 38.88 2.03 41.44
C ALA A 849 38.17 0.71 41.09
N ARG A 850 36.97 0.78 40.47
CA ARG A 850 36.25 -0.41 39.98
C ARG A 850 37.06 -1.16 38.92
N ARG A 851 37.73 -0.42 38.03
CA ARG A 851 38.59 -1.00 37.00
C ARG A 851 39.84 -1.66 37.59
N PHE A 852 40.47 -1.02 38.58
CA PHE A 852 41.56 -1.57 39.36
C PHE A 852 41.14 -2.90 40.01
N ILE A 853 40.01 -2.93 40.71
CA ILE A 853 39.49 -4.14 41.38
C ILE A 853 39.29 -5.26 40.37
N ARG A 854 38.63 -4.98 39.23
CA ARG A 854 38.42 -5.98 38.17
C ARG A 854 39.75 -6.55 37.66
N LYS A 855 40.75 -5.70 37.37
CA LYS A 855 42.07 -6.17 36.91
C LYS A 855 42.78 -7.02 37.96
N ALA A 856 42.69 -6.63 39.23
CA ALA A 856 43.25 -7.41 40.34
C ALA A 856 42.53 -8.75 40.57
N LEU A 857 41.28 -8.90 40.12
CA LEU A 857 40.53 -10.16 40.19
C LEU A 857 40.70 -11.06 38.96
N GLU A 858 41.13 -10.51 37.81
CA GLU A 858 41.42 -11.28 36.60
C GLU A 858 42.69 -12.14 36.77
N PRO A 859 42.81 -13.32 36.11
CA PRO A 859 44.02 -14.11 36.16
C PRO A 859 45.23 -13.36 35.58
N HIS A 860 46.22 -13.06 36.43
CA HIS A 860 47.46 -12.39 36.06
C HIS A 860 48.63 -12.91 36.91
N LYS A 861 49.85 -12.75 36.42
CA LYS A 861 51.09 -13.06 37.15
C LYS A 861 51.45 -11.94 38.11
N LYS A 862 51.35 -10.69 37.65
CA LYS A 862 51.63 -9.48 38.43
C LYS A 862 50.88 -8.28 37.86
N LEU A 863 50.30 -7.47 38.74
CA LEU A 863 49.68 -6.18 38.41
C LEU A 863 50.37 -5.07 39.21
N ILE A 864 50.91 -4.07 38.52
CA ILE A 864 51.43 -2.84 39.15
C ILE A 864 50.59 -1.68 38.66
N ALA A 865 49.96 -0.95 39.56
CA ALA A 865 49.35 0.34 39.27
C ALA A 865 50.20 1.45 39.88
N GLU A 866 50.70 2.36 39.05
CA GLU A 866 51.46 3.52 39.49
C GLU A 866 50.67 4.79 39.22
N ILE A 867 50.48 5.60 40.27
CA ILE A 867 49.91 6.95 40.15
C ILE A 867 51.05 7.93 39.90
N ALA A 868 51.12 8.46 38.69
CA ALA A 868 52.21 9.28 38.21
C ALA A 868 51.77 10.74 38.11
N GLY A 869 52.39 11.62 38.91
CA GLY A 869 52.17 13.06 38.87
C GLY A 869 53.14 13.77 37.93
N HIS A 870 52.64 14.74 37.20
CA HIS A 870 53.39 15.49 36.19
C HIS A 870 53.15 17.01 36.31
N THR A 871 54.13 17.77 35.85
CA THR A 871 54.05 19.23 35.69
C THR A 871 54.56 19.61 34.29
N ASP A 872 54.34 20.84 33.89
CA ASP A 872 54.99 21.40 32.71
C ASP A 872 56.40 21.93 33.02
N ILE A 873 56.93 22.71 32.08
CA ILE A 873 58.26 23.32 32.14
C ILE A 873 58.28 24.71 32.80
N ILE A 874 57.11 25.30 33.12
CA ILE A 874 57.02 26.66 33.66
C ILE A 874 57.33 26.60 35.17
N GLY A 875 58.15 27.52 35.67
CA GLY A 875 58.56 27.57 37.07
C GLY A 875 59.85 26.80 37.39
N MET A 876 60.20 26.72 38.69
CA MET A 876 61.44 26.09 39.15
C MET A 876 61.35 24.57 39.18
N GLU A 877 62.37 23.86 38.66
CA GLU A 877 62.36 22.39 38.56
C GLU A 877 62.14 21.68 39.91
N PHE A 878 62.76 22.18 40.98
CA PHE A 878 62.60 21.64 42.32
C PHE A 878 61.14 21.74 42.82
N ARG A 879 60.51 22.91 42.65
CA ARG A 879 59.11 23.15 43.01
C ARG A 879 58.17 22.28 42.18
N ASN A 880 58.44 22.15 40.89
CA ASN A 880 57.68 21.30 39.96
C ASN A 880 57.76 19.82 40.36
N ARG A 881 58.91 19.34 40.83
CA ARG A 881 59.05 17.97 41.33
C ARG A 881 58.25 17.74 42.62
N GLN A 882 58.35 18.65 43.58
CA GLN A 882 57.55 18.57 44.81
C GLN A 882 56.05 18.63 44.51
N LEU A 883 55.63 19.52 43.61
CA LEU A 883 54.24 19.67 43.21
C LEU A 883 53.70 18.41 42.53
N ALA A 884 54.47 17.80 41.62
CA ALA A 884 54.13 16.54 40.98
C ALA A 884 53.91 15.41 42.00
N GLU A 885 54.80 15.29 42.99
CA GLU A 885 54.71 14.26 44.02
C GLU A 885 53.51 14.48 44.96
N ILE A 886 53.26 15.72 45.38
CA ILE A 886 52.10 16.08 46.21
C ILE A 886 50.80 15.74 45.48
N ARG A 887 50.68 16.07 44.18
CA ARG A 887 49.52 15.73 43.35
C ARG A 887 49.32 14.21 43.24
N ALA A 888 50.39 13.46 42.97
CA ALA A 888 50.32 12.00 42.89
C ALA A 888 49.91 11.35 44.22
N LYS A 889 50.46 11.84 45.33
CA LYS A 889 50.13 11.33 46.67
C LYS A 889 48.67 11.59 47.03
N LYS A 890 48.14 12.78 46.72
CA LYS A 890 46.72 13.12 46.93
C LYS A 890 45.80 12.11 46.23
N GLU A 891 46.03 11.88 44.94
CA GLU A 891 45.19 10.94 44.17
C GLU A 891 45.36 9.48 44.61
N TYR A 892 46.56 9.12 45.09
CA TYR A 892 46.81 7.82 45.70
C TYR A 892 45.99 7.61 46.98
N GLU A 893 45.94 8.59 47.87
CA GLU A 893 45.13 8.51 49.09
C GLU A 893 43.63 8.46 48.77
N ASN A 894 43.17 9.26 47.80
CA ASN A 894 41.79 9.24 47.34
C ASN A 894 41.40 7.88 46.72
N LEU A 895 42.23 7.32 45.84
CA LEU A 895 41.97 6.01 45.23
C LEU A 895 41.85 4.91 46.29
N ARG A 896 42.69 4.95 47.33
CA ARG A 896 42.63 3.98 48.44
C ARG A 896 41.33 4.07 49.22
N LEU A 897 40.77 5.25 49.43
CA LEU A 897 39.45 5.41 50.07
C LEU A 897 38.35 4.75 49.25
N TYR A 898 38.37 4.94 47.92
CA TYR A 898 37.45 4.25 47.02
C TYR A 898 37.61 2.74 47.04
N LEU A 899 38.85 2.22 47.05
CA LEU A 899 39.09 0.78 47.11
C LEU A 899 38.60 0.18 48.44
N ILE A 900 38.88 0.83 49.56
CA ILE A 900 38.37 0.43 50.88
C ILE A 900 36.84 0.35 50.85
N TYR A 901 36.20 1.39 50.30
CA TYR A 901 34.74 1.45 50.19
C TYR A 901 34.17 0.35 49.28
N LEU A 902 34.63 0.24 48.05
CA LEU A 902 34.09 -0.69 47.05
C LEU A 902 34.31 -2.16 47.40
N LEU A 903 35.35 -2.47 48.19
CA LEU A 903 35.65 -3.81 48.68
C LEU A 903 35.01 -4.12 50.05
N GLY A 904 34.30 -3.16 50.67
CA GLY A 904 33.70 -3.32 51.99
C GLY A 904 34.72 -3.48 53.13
N LEU A 905 35.91 -2.90 52.98
CA LEU A 905 37.00 -2.97 53.96
C LEU A 905 36.88 -1.85 55.00
N LYS A 906 37.48 -2.05 56.17
CA LYS A 906 37.41 -1.08 57.28
C LYS A 906 38.49 -0.01 57.22
N ASN A 907 39.70 -0.36 56.77
CA ASN A 907 40.87 0.51 56.86
C ASN A 907 41.97 0.14 55.85
N ASN A 908 43.04 0.95 55.85
CA ASN A 908 44.20 0.75 54.97
C ASN A 908 44.97 -0.55 55.20
N ALA A 909 44.95 -1.11 56.42
CA ALA A 909 45.64 -2.37 56.72
C ALA A 909 44.95 -3.56 56.04
N GLU A 910 43.61 -3.57 56.03
CA GLU A 910 42.83 -4.55 55.27
C GLU A 910 43.05 -4.41 53.76
N LEU A 911 43.09 -3.19 53.23
CA LEU A 911 43.39 -2.97 51.82
C LEU A 911 44.77 -3.51 51.43
N ASN A 912 45.79 -3.29 52.27
CA ASN A 912 47.14 -3.79 51.99
C ASN A 912 47.20 -5.33 51.97
N ARG A 913 46.47 -6.01 52.87
CA ARG A 913 46.33 -7.47 52.84
C ARG A 913 45.63 -7.95 51.58
N TRP A 914 44.56 -7.25 51.17
CA TRP A 914 43.83 -7.57 49.95
C TRP A 914 44.71 -7.43 48.71
N LEU A 915 45.48 -6.34 48.58
CA LEU A 915 46.41 -6.12 47.46
C LEU A 915 47.48 -7.22 47.38
N ALA A 916 48.06 -7.60 48.52
CA ALA A 916 49.06 -8.67 48.60
C ALA A 916 48.48 -10.04 48.20
N ALA A 917 47.26 -10.36 48.63
CA ALA A 917 46.57 -11.61 48.29
C ALA A 917 46.27 -11.74 46.78
N HIS A 918 46.20 -10.62 46.06
CA HIS A 918 45.90 -10.57 44.62
C HIS A 918 47.13 -10.21 43.77
N ASN A 919 48.36 -10.43 44.25
CA ASN A 919 49.62 -10.13 43.52
C ASN A 919 49.67 -8.72 42.90
N THR A 920 49.03 -7.75 43.56
CA THR A 920 48.80 -6.40 43.05
C THR A 920 49.56 -5.37 43.88
N VAL A 921 50.27 -4.45 43.22
CA VAL A 921 51.01 -3.36 43.85
C VAL A 921 50.42 -2.02 43.42
N LEU A 922 50.03 -1.18 44.39
CA LEU A 922 49.62 0.21 44.16
C LEU A 922 50.70 1.14 44.73
N LYS A 923 51.26 2.02 43.92
CA LYS A 923 52.31 3.00 44.30
C LYS A 923 52.08 4.36 43.64
N TYR A 924 52.83 5.38 44.03
CA TYR A 924 52.79 6.71 43.42
C TYR A 924 54.20 7.28 43.20
N ALA A 925 54.35 8.20 42.24
CA ALA A 925 55.62 8.89 41.93
C ALA A 925 55.39 10.27 41.30
N GLY A 926 56.29 11.23 41.55
CA GLY A 926 56.31 12.55 40.91
C GLY A 926 57.40 12.67 39.83
N TYR A 927 57.02 12.92 38.58
CA TYR A 927 57.94 12.96 37.43
C TYR A 927 58.24 14.37 36.90
N ALA A 928 57.56 15.41 37.42
CA ALA A 928 57.63 16.77 36.88
C ALA A 928 57.45 16.79 35.34
N SER A 929 58.28 17.53 34.62
CA SER A 929 58.26 17.63 33.15
C SER A 929 59.06 16.55 32.40
N LYS A 930 59.69 15.59 33.10
CA LYS A 930 60.60 14.60 32.50
C LYS A 930 59.92 13.60 31.55
N ARG A 931 58.60 13.45 31.68
CA ARG A 931 57.78 12.52 30.89
C ARG A 931 56.60 13.27 30.25
N PRO A 932 56.83 13.99 29.13
CA PRO A 932 55.74 14.65 28.42
C PRO A 932 54.75 13.59 27.90
N TYR A 933 53.47 13.93 27.83
CA TYR A 933 52.46 12.94 27.47
C TYR A 933 52.56 12.54 26.01
N VAL A 934 52.63 11.24 25.76
CA VAL A 934 52.68 10.64 24.43
C VAL A 934 51.53 9.65 24.36
N VAL A 935 50.82 9.65 23.25
CA VAL A 935 49.85 8.61 22.92
C VAL A 935 50.31 7.88 21.68
N THR A 936 50.17 6.56 21.70
CA THR A 936 50.53 5.70 20.58
C THR A 936 49.34 5.64 19.64
N VAL A 937 49.52 6.18 18.44
CA VAL A 937 48.50 6.18 17.38
C VAL A 937 49.01 5.40 16.20
N TRP A 938 48.12 4.67 15.54
CA TRP A 938 48.47 4.04 14.30
C TRP A 938 48.31 5.01 13.13
N ARG A 939 49.34 5.17 12.31
CA ARG A 939 49.35 6.02 11.12
C ARG A 939 50.22 5.39 10.05
N GLU A 940 49.74 5.33 8.81
CA GLU A 940 50.52 4.84 7.65
C GLU A 940 51.15 3.44 7.86
N ASN A 941 50.36 2.47 8.34
CA ASN A 941 50.82 1.10 8.62
C ASN A 941 51.94 0.97 9.66
N LYS A 942 52.13 1.97 10.53
CA LYS A 942 53.06 1.92 11.67
C LYS A 942 52.47 2.53 12.93
N LEU A 943 52.92 2.06 14.09
CA LEU A 943 52.68 2.73 15.36
C LEU A 943 53.57 3.97 15.46
N VAL A 944 52.94 5.13 15.50
CA VAL A 944 53.61 6.41 15.68
C VAL A 944 53.31 6.94 17.08
N LYS A 945 54.37 7.31 17.81
CA LYS A 945 54.24 8.04 19.07
C LYS A 945 53.85 9.49 18.78
N LYS A 946 52.61 9.87 19.06
CA LYS A 946 52.15 11.26 18.96
C LYS A 946 52.42 11.97 20.28
N LEU A 947 53.29 12.98 20.25
CA LEU A 947 53.55 13.86 21.39
C LEU A 947 52.35 14.81 21.57
N VAL A 948 51.49 14.51 22.54
CA VAL A 948 50.30 15.33 22.87
C VAL A 948 50.68 16.41 23.89
N GLY A 949 51.51 16.08 24.87
CA GLY A 949 52.06 17.01 25.85
C GLY A 949 53.22 17.83 25.31
N ASN A 950 53.08 18.47 24.15
CA ASN A 950 54.14 19.28 23.56
C ASN A 950 54.22 20.66 24.26
N ASN A 951 55.23 20.87 25.11
CA ASN A 951 55.38 22.11 25.90
C ASN A 951 55.54 23.40 25.07
N LYS A 952 55.84 23.30 23.77
CA LYS A 952 55.87 24.46 22.87
C LYS A 952 54.51 25.16 22.78
N PHE A 953 53.42 24.39 22.91
CA PHE A 953 52.07 24.89 22.78
C PHE A 953 51.35 24.94 24.14
N PRO A 954 50.48 25.94 24.38
CA PRO A 954 49.71 26.06 25.63
C PRO A 954 48.92 24.81 25.98
N GLU A 955 48.20 24.23 25.02
CA GLU A 955 47.40 23.02 25.27
C GLU A 955 48.26 21.82 25.65
N GLY A 956 49.47 21.71 25.09
CA GLY A 956 50.42 20.65 25.45
C GLY A 956 50.98 20.82 26.87
N ARG A 957 51.16 22.07 27.35
CA ARG A 957 51.52 22.34 28.75
C ARG A 957 50.39 21.97 29.70
N VAL A 958 49.14 22.30 29.37
CA VAL A 958 47.96 21.88 30.14
C VAL A 958 47.89 20.36 30.24
N VAL A 959 48.12 19.62 29.14
CA VAL A 959 48.22 18.15 29.16
C VAL A 959 49.35 17.63 30.06
N ASN A 960 50.45 18.37 30.21
CA ASN A 960 51.55 17.98 31.09
C ASN A 960 51.27 18.23 32.58
N ARG A 961 50.31 19.09 32.92
CA ARG A 961 49.83 19.28 34.29
C ARG A 961 48.76 18.24 34.63
N ARG A 962 49.18 16.99 34.80
CA ARG A 962 48.28 15.85 34.99
C ARG A 962 48.73 14.92 36.11
N VAL A 963 47.80 14.08 36.56
CA VAL A 963 48.08 12.83 37.24
C VAL A 963 47.50 11.69 36.39
N THR A 964 48.26 10.62 36.21
CA THR A 964 47.84 9.41 35.49
C THR A 964 47.90 8.21 36.41
N ILE A 965 47.14 7.16 36.07
CA ILE A 965 47.35 5.81 36.60
C ILE A 965 47.83 4.93 35.46
N GLU A 966 48.98 4.30 35.68
CA GLU A 966 49.61 3.39 34.73
C GLU A 966 49.52 1.96 35.28
N PHE A 967 48.75 1.12 34.61
CA PHE A 967 48.64 -0.30 34.89
C PHE A 967 49.67 -1.06 34.04
N TYR A 968 50.50 -1.85 34.71
CA TYR A 968 51.44 -2.79 34.12
C TYR A 968 51.00 -4.20 34.53
N GLU A 969 50.49 -4.96 33.58
CA GLU A 969 49.92 -6.29 33.81
C GLU A 969 50.64 -7.36 32.99
N GLU A 970 51.11 -8.40 33.65
CA GLU A 970 51.69 -9.58 33.01
C GLU A 970 50.68 -10.74 33.04
N LYS A 971 50.21 -11.19 31.87
CA LYS A 971 49.30 -12.36 31.75
C LYS A 971 50.05 -13.60 31.26
N ILE A 972 49.68 -14.76 31.79
CA ILE A 972 50.22 -16.08 31.40
C ILE A 972 49.56 -16.50 30.08
N GLY A 973 50.34 -16.91 29.08
CA GLY A 973 49.80 -17.45 27.82
C GLY A 973 48.99 -18.73 28.04
N THR A 974 47.92 -18.92 27.29
CA THR A 974 47.13 -20.15 27.31
C THR A 974 47.91 -21.26 26.61
N LYS A 975 48.26 -22.34 27.34
CA LYS A 975 48.77 -23.56 26.67
C LYS A 975 47.68 -24.07 25.72
N PRO A 976 48.01 -24.38 24.45
CA PRO A 976 47.07 -25.05 23.57
C PRO A 976 46.70 -26.40 24.20
N LYS A 977 45.40 -26.68 24.34
CA LYS A 977 44.94 -28.03 24.66
C LYS A 977 45.39 -28.93 23.52
N THR A 978 46.35 -29.80 23.78
CA THR A 978 46.68 -30.93 22.89
C THR A 978 45.43 -31.79 22.74
N THR A 979 44.84 -31.77 21.55
CA THR A 979 43.86 -32.78 21.12
C THR A 979 44.54 -34.13 21.11
N GLY A 980 44.28 -34.92 22.15
CA GLY A 980 44.82 -36.28 22.25
C GLY A 980 44.76 -36.85 23.66
N GLU A 981 43.59 -36.81 24.31
CA GLU A 981 43.30 -37.74 25.41
C GLU A 981 41.78 -37.94 25.50
N THR A 982 41.33 -39.00 24.85
CA THR A 982 40.05 -39.66 25.12
C THR A 982 39.96 -39.99 26.60
N SER A 983 39.02 -39.39 27.31
CA SER A 983 38.49 -39.97 28.55
C SER A 983 36.98 -40.06 28.46
N LEU A 984 36.53 -41.31 28.32
CA LEU A 984 35.21 -41.77 28.71
C LEU A 984 34.95 -41.35 30.17
N LYS A 985 33.96 -40.48 30.39
CA LYS A 985 32.80 -40.69 31.26
C LYS A 985 31.90 -39.45 31.27
#